data_AF-A0A7X8LIH6-F1
#
_entry.id   AF-A0A7X8LIH6-F1
#
_cell.length_a   1.000
_cell.length_b   1.000
_cell.length_c   1.000
_cell.angle_alpha   90.00
_cell.angle_beta   90.00
_cell.angle_gamma   90.00
#
_symmetry.space_group_name_H-M   'P 1'
#
loop_
_entity.id
_entity.type
_entity.pdbx_description
1 polymer ?
#
loop_
_entity_poly.entity_id
_entity_poly.type
_entity_poly.pdbx_seq_one_letter_code
_entity_poly.pdbx_strand_id
1 'polypeptide(L)'
;MSDLRKRSVVLLERWAEAAEAYWLDLGNGAGCYGPGYQQWGVQSNLNYIAAMATLADQEGVARGDFWRGRALTALRHVLATHVTGERLGNDGRKWGNNWISMLGLERSMHGVARLDSAMQPADRAALRGMLRSEADWLLNPSRGAAAGVNAGLWGREGKNNPESNIWSGAYLWRMAALFPDAPQIEEWREQAHRFLINGVSVEADATDASMVAGFPVKMRHVGANFFPNYALDHHDYMNVGYMAISVSNVAILHFDMKQMGYAVPETLYHHQADLWRVLRGFIFNDGRLLRVGGDSRVRYAYCQEYLLPALLFAADKLGDQHALELAANQLGLMECEAAGGDGLFYGQRVEWLRENNPHYYSRLESDRACVLAMLLNYEPLVEVPKATGESFEESVRGGWLEQEHGAVMERSQERIASFSWRARGFPQGLCIPADRSDLAEWFQNLVPVVRFIGEKDEDAGCHRSLLGYTLDTFSGGFVTCGSVMVGVNIQLDEGAFCTDQAVSHIAFAALPDGHTVLSLQYVMATSERVCFIKEVHGLNLIVPNDIFNGYSRKMDGAAGTVMFNSPPASDEVIETGSNWLSIDESLGVVSFSGGPLEVERSAQRRAGVYKSLYTEVICQGHQKKVRLCQPGELLIDTAFAVLAGADAATTAAVSGGVLNFSAGGVRGVWVEGHDKRRYALVANFSAEGVGVEVLGDKFTLAAGQARVVSGELSVEN
;
A
#
# COMPACT_ATOMS: atom_id res chain seq x y z
N MET A 1 -13.90 22.92 19.57
CA MET A 1 -13.17 22.15 18.55
C MET A 1 -12.34 21.08 19.25
N SER A 2 -12.41 19.82 18.80
CA SER A 2 -11.58 18.72 19.33
C SER A 2 -10.09 18.93 19.02
N ASP A 3 -9.21 18.16 19.66
CA ASP A 3 -7.76 18.24 19.43
C ASP A 3 -7.37 17.95 17.96
N LEU A 4 -7.92 16.85 17.40
CA LEU A 4 -7.76 16.48 15.98
C LEU A 4 -8.05 17.66 15.05
N ARG A 5 -9.23 18.29 15.22
CA ARG A 5 -9.62 19.41 14.36
C ARG A 5 -8.71 20.62 14.52
N LYS A 6 -8.29 20.98 15.74
CA LYS A 6 -7.37 22.11 15.96
C LYS A 6 -6.04 21.90 15.23
N ARG A 7 -5.46 20.70 15.36
CA ARG A 7 -4.22 20.31 14.69
C ARG A 7 -4.36 20.32 13.17
N SER A 8 -5.48 19.79 12.64
CA SER A 8 -5.77 19.83 11.20
C SER A 8 -5.95 21.25 10.64
N VAL A 9 -6.57 22.18 11.39
CA VAL A 9 -6.68 23.59 10.97
C VAL A 9 -5.30 24.23 10.84
N VAL A 10 -4.42 24.04 11.82
CA VAL A 10 -3.05 24.59 11.80
C VAL A 10 -2.27 24.09 10.58
N LEU A 11 -2.35 22.78 10.31
CA LEU A 11 -1.71 22.19 9.13
C LEU A 11 -2.27 22.73 7.82
N LEU A 12 -3.60 22.82 7.69
CA LEU A 12 -4.25 23.34 6.49
C LEU A 12 -3.98 24.83 6.26
N GLU A 13 -3.98 25.65 7.30
CA GLU A 13 -3.71 27.09 7.19
C GLU A 13 -2.28 27.34 6.72
N ARG A 14 -1.31 26.61 7.29
CA ARG A 14 0.10 26.66 6.86
C ARG A 14 0.25 26.22 5.41
N TRP A 15 -0.41 25.12 5.03
CA TRP A 15 -0.39 24.64 3.65
C TRP A 15 -1.06 25.61 2.68
N ALA A 16 -2.17 26.22 3.05
CA ALA A 16 -2.89 27.17 2.21
C ALA A 16 -2.00 28.33 1.77
N GLU A 17 -1.21 28.89 2.69
CA GLU A 17 -0.24 29.95 2.38
C GLU A 17 0.87 29.45 1.44
N ALA A 18 1.44 28.28 1.69
CA ALA A 18 2.51 27.72 0.84
C ALA A 18 2.01 27.28 -0.55
N ALA A 19 0.78 26.78 -0.63
CA ALA A 19 0.14 26.30 -1.85
C ALA A 19 -0.10 27.41 -2.88
N GLU A 20 -0.09 28.68 -2.47
CA GLU A 20 -0.19 29.83 -3.37
C GLU A 20 0.95 29.89 -4.40
N ALA A 21 2.12 29.28 -4.10
CA ALA A 21 3.21 29.15 -5.07
C ALA A 21 2.82 28.30 -6.30
N TYR A 22 1.76 27.49 -6.19
CA TYR A 22 1.22 26.63 -7.25
C TYR A 22 -0.13 27.15 -7.78
N TRP A 23 -0.52 28.37 -7.42
CA TRP A 23 -1.73 29.00 -7.92
C TRP A 23 -1.49 29.67 -9.28
N LEU A 24 -2.38 29.38 -10.23
CA LEU A 24 -2.46 30.03 -11.53
C LEU A 24 -3.64 31.00 -11.55
N ASP A 25 -3.35 32.30 -11.64
CA ASP A 25 -4.36 33.31 -11.96
C ASP A 25 -4.61 33.31 -13.46
N LEU A 26 -5.84 32.97 -13.85
CA LEU A 26 -6.25 32.85 -15.26
C LEU A 26 -7.04 34.09 -15.74
N GLY A 27 -7.19 35.09 -14.88
CA GLY A 27 -7.98 36.29 -15.13
C GLY A 27 -9.50 36.03 -15.17
N ASN A 28 -10.27 37.09 -15.39
CA ASN A 28 -11.74 37.05 -15.52
C ASN A 28 -12.46 36.33 -14.36
N GLY A 29 -11.91 36.40 -13.14
CA GLY A 29 -12.48 35.78 -11.95
C GLY A 29 -12.35 34.25 -11.89
N ALA A 30 -11.40 33.67 -12.63
CA ALA A 30 -11.07 32.24 -12.61
C ALA A 30 -9.60 32.03 -12.21
N GLY A 31 -9.32 30.92 -11.55
CA GLY A 31 -7.95 30.47 -11.30
C GLY A 31 -7.89 28.98 -11.04
N CYS A 32 -6.69 28.44 -10.90
CA CYS A 32 -6.47 27.00 -10.81
C CYS A 32 -5.28 26.69 -9.90
N TYR A 33 -5.44 25.72 -9.00
CA TYR A 33 -4.32 25.12 -8.29
C TYR A 33 -3.69 23.99 -9.12
N GLY A 34 -2.37 24.05 -9.28
CA GLY A 34 -1.65 23.13 -10.15
C GLY A 34 -2.03 23.33 -11.64
N PRO A 35 -1.70 22.37 -12.51
CA PRO A 35 -1.81 22.58 -13.96
C PRO A 35 -3.27 22.60 -14.48
N GLY A 36 -4.24 22.02 -13.77
CA GLY A 36 -5.63 21.96 -14.22
C GLY A 36 -5.88 21.08 -15.45
N TYR A 37 -4.91 20.23 -15.83
CA TYR A 37 -5.05 19.30 -16.96
C TYR A 37 -6.13 18.25 -16.72
N GLN A 38 -6.63 17.63 -17.79
CA GLN A 38 -7.59 16.53 -17.72
C GLN A 38 -7.14 15.44 -16.72
N GLN A 39 -8.13 14.73 -16.16
CA GLN A 39 -7.95 13.69 -15.15
C GLN A 39 -7.35 14.24 -13.84
N TRP A 40 -6.09 13.95 -13.52
CA TRP A 40 -5.52 14.25 -12.21
C TRP A 40 -5.38 15.74 -11.93
N GLY A 41 -5.14 16.58 -12.95
CA GLY A 41 -4.98 18.03 -12.76
C GLY A 41 -6.26 18.69 -12.26
N VAL A 42 -7.40 18.37 -12.89
CA VAL A 42 -8.73 18.81 -12.42
C VAL A 42 -9.02 18.29 -11.02
N GLN A 43 -8.68 17.03 -10.72
CA GLN A 43 -8.91 16.50 -9.38
C GLN A 43 -8.06 17.18 -8.30
N SER A 44 -6.81 17.56 -8.61
CA SER A 44 -5.99 18.37 -7.69
C SER A 44 -6.66 19.71 -7.39
N ASN A 45 -7.25 20.35 -8.41
CA ASN A 45 -7.98 21.60 -8.24
C ASN A 45 -9.30 21.41 -7.46
N LEU A 46 -10.04 20.31 -7.68
CA LEU A 46 -11.23 19.95 -6.90
C LEU A 46 -10.91 19.71 -5.42
N ASN A 47 -9.82 18.98 -5.14
CA ASN A 47 -9.30 18.80 -3.78
C ASN A 47 -8.94 20.15 -3.13
N TYR A 48 -8.27 21.05 -3.87
CA TYR A 48 -7.94 22.40 -3.41
C TYR A 48 -9.19 23.23 -3.09
N ILE A 49 -10.22 23.20 -3.94
CA ILE A 49 -11.52 23.85 -3.69
C ILE A 49 -12.09 23.38 -2.36
N ALA A 50 -12.09 22.07 -2.12
CA ALA A 50 -12.66 21.49 -0.92
C ALA A 50 -11.91 21.92 0.35
N ALA A 51 -10.57 21.92 0.27
CA ALA A 51 -9.70 22.36 1.35
C ALA A 51 -9.86 23.85 1.67
N MET A 52 -9.78 24.72 0.66
CA MET A 52 -9.92 26.17 0.85
C MET A 52 -11.31 26.56 1.35
N ALA A 53 -12.37 25.97 0.81
CA ALA A 53 -13.74 26.25 1.24
C ALA A 53 -13.96 25.82 2.71
N THR A 54 -13.42 24.66 3.10
CA THR A 54 -13.50 24.18 4.47
C THR A 54 -12.70 25.07 5.42
N LEU A 55 -11.47 25.44 5.04
CA LEU A 55 -10.58 26.29 5.84
C LEU A 55 -11.19 27.69 6.07
N ALA A 56 -11.77 28.29 5.02
CA ALA A 56 -12.38 29.62 5.07
C ALA A 56 -13.50 29.79 6.11
N ASP A 57 -14.14 28.68 6.47
CA ASP A 57 -15.28 28.62 7.39
C ASP A 57 -14.88 28.15 8.80
N GLN A 58 -13.59 27.90 9.06
CA GLN A 58 -13.12 27.58 10.40
C GLN A 58 -12.98 28.85 11.24
N GLU A 59 -13.37 28.74 12.51
CA GLU A 59 -13.24 29.84 13.47
C GLU A 59 -11.76 30.17 13.73
N GLY A 60 -11.42 31.46 13.68
CA GLY A 60 -10.08 31.95 14.02
C GLY A 60 -9.04 31.86 12.90
N VAL A 61 -9.39 31.36 11.72
CA VAL A 61 -8.50 31.32 10.55
C VAL A 61 -8.25 32.72 10.00
N ALA A 62 -6.98 33.03 9.75
CA ALA A 62 -6.58 34.27 9.10
C ALA A 62 -7.02 34.26 7.63
N ARG A 63 -7.46 35.42 7.13
CA ARG A 63 -7.82 35.61 5.71
C ARG A 63 -8.94 34.68 5.20
N GLY A 64 -9.90 34.29 6.05
CA GLY A 64 -11.03 33.43 5.66
C GLY A 64 -11.74 33.86 4.35
N ASP A 65 -11.99 35.16 4.16
CA ASP A 65 -12.59 35.69 2.92
C ASP A 65 -11.71 35.50 1.68
N PHE A 66 -10.39 35.57 1.84
CA PHE A 66 -9.44 35.30 0.76
C PHE A 66 -9.50 33.84 0.34
N TRP A 67 -9.47 32.90 1.29
CA TRP A 67 -9.56 31.47 1.01
C TRP A 67 -10.90 31.09 0.38
N ARG A 68 -12.01 31.70 0.84
CA ARG A 68 -13.33 31.54 0.19
C ARG A 68 -13.30 32.03 -1.25
N GLY A 69 -12.65 33.17 -1.51
CA GLY A 69 -12.43 33.71 -2.86
C GLY A 69 -11.60 32.77 -3.74
N ARG A 70 -10.51 32.20 -3.22
CA ARG A 70 -9.70 31.17 -3.91
C ARG A 70 -10.55 29.96 -4.29
N ALA A 71 -11.30 29.41 -3.34
CA ALA A 71 -12.18 28.27 -3.60
C ALA A 71 -13.24 28.58 -4.68
N LEU A 72 -13.87 29.76 -4.63
CA LEU A 72 -14.90 30.15 -5.60
C LEU A 72 -14.33 30.38 -7.02
N THR A 73 -13.16 31.02 -7.13
CA THR A 73 -12.50 31.24 -8.42
C THR A 73 -11.97 29.94 -9.03
N ALA A 74 -11.49 29.01 -8.19
CA ALA A 74 -11.13 27.66 -8.61
C ALA A 74 -12.35 26.85 -9.09
N LEU A 75 -13.47 26.92 -8.37
CA LEU A 75 -14.73 26.28 -8.78
C LEU A 75 -15.20 26.80 -10.14
N ARG A 76 -15.19 28.12 -10.35
CA ARG A 76 -15.57 28.72 -11.64
C ARG A 76 -14.71 28.24 -12.80
N HIS A 77 -13.41 28.04 -12.59
CA HIS A 77 -12.53 27.45 -13.60
C HIS A 77 -12.98 26.02 -13.97
N VAL A 78 -13.22 25.18 -12.96
CA VAL A 78 -13.68 23.80 -13.15
C VAL A 78 -15.01 23.75 -13.92
N LEU A 79 -15.98 24.59 -13.52
CA LEU A 79 -17.27 24.69 -14.20
C LEU A 79 -17.14 25.17 -15.65
N ALA A 80 -16.31 26.19 -15.90
CA ALA A 80 -16.14 26.78 -17.22
C ALA A 80 -15.42 25.83 -18.20
N THR A 81 -14.59 24.92 -17.70
CA THR A 81 -13.75 24.01 -18.52
C THR A 81 -14.28 22.58 -18.61
N HIS A 82 -15.39 22.29 -17.92
CA HIS A 82 -16.12 21.03 -18.08
C HIS A 82 -16.73 20.90 -19.49
N VAL A 83 -17.09 19.71 -19.95
CA VAL A 83 -17.74 19.49 -21.25
C VAL A 83 -19.03 20.29 -21.43
N THR A 84 -19.74 20.60 -20.35
CA THR A 84 -20.92 21.49 -20.34
C THR A 84 -20.58 22.98 -20.27
N GLY A 85 -19.32 23.33 -19.98
CA GLY A 85 -18.83 24.69 -19.85
C GLY A 85 -18.50 25.34 -21.19
N GLU A 86 -18.05 26.59 -21.15
CA GLU A 86 -17.84 27.43 -22.34
C GLU A 86 -16.37 27.50 -22.80
N ARG A 87 -15.41 27.08 -21.98
CA ARG A 87 -13.96 27.27 -22.21
C ARG A 87 -13.21 25.94 -22.36
N LEU A 88 -12.01 26.02 -22.92
CA LEU A 88 -11.02 24.94 -22.87
C LEU A 88 -10.21 25.06 -21.57
N GLY A 89 -9.78 23.92 -21.03
CA GLY A 89 -8.81 23.85 -19.93
C GLY A 89 -7.40 24.23 -20.38
N ASN A 90 -6.47 24.22 -19.43
CA ASN A 90 -5.09 24.66 -19.65
C ASN A 90 -4.28 23.72 -20.56
N ASP A 91 -4.78 22.52 -20.84
CA ASP A 91 -4.24 21.56 -21.82
C ASP A 91 -4.92 21.66 -23.20
N GLY A 92 -5.77 22.67 -23.40
CA GLY A 92 -6.53 22.88 -24.63
C GLY A 92 -7.73 21.94 -24.80
N ARG A 93 -8.16 21.22 -23.75
CA ARG A 93 -9.29 20.30 -23.80
C ARG A 93 -10.33 20.60 -22.72
N LYS A 94 -11.56 20.13 -22.91
CA LYS A 94 -12.59 20.14 -21.87
C LYS A 94 -12.51 18.87 -21.04
N TRP A 95 -12.72 18.94 -19.74
CA TRP A 95 -12.75 17.76 -18.87
C TRP A 95 -14.19 17.30 -18.62
N GLY A 96 -14.37 16.08 -18.12
CA GLY A 96 -15.69 15.56 -17.74
C GLY A 96 -16.11 14.31 -18.51
N ASN A 97 -17.22 13.69 -18.11
CA ASN A 97 -17.84 12.53 -18.75
C ASN A 97 -16.83 11.41 -19.06
N ASN A 98 -16.05 11.04 -18.04
CA ASN A 98 -15.05 9.99 -18.14
C ASN A 98 -14.95 9.20 -16.82
N TRP A 99 -14.31 8.03 -16.87
CA TRP A 99 -14.30 7.05 -15.78
C TRP A 99 -13.73 7.53 -14.44
N ILE A 100 -12.89 8.58 -14.44
CA ILE A 100 -12.24 9.08 -13.23
C ILE A 100 -12.79 10.44 -12.77
N SER A 101 -13.69 11.08 -13.51
CA SER A 101 -14.29 12.38 -13.12
C SER A 101 -14.93 12.32 -11.73
N MET A 102 -15.70 11.26 -11.46
CA MET A 102 -16.46 11.09 -10.22
C MET A 102 -15.60 11.12 -8.97
N LEU A 103 -14.38 10.59 -9.06
CA LEU A 103 -13.49 10.51 -7.91
C LEU A 103 -13.18 11.89 -7.34
N GLY A 104 -12.84 12.86 -8.20
CA GLY A 104 -12.57 14.23 -7.77
C GLY A 104 -13.82 14.93 -7.27
N LEU A 105 -14.96 14.69 -7.94
CA LEU A 105 -16.23 15.29 -7.55
C LEU A 105 -16.66 14.81 -6.16
N GLU A 106 -16.77 13.50 -5.94
CA GLU A 106 -17.12 12.92 -4.64
C GLU A 106 -16.21 13.45 -3.52
N ARG A 107 -14.90 13.47 -3.76
CA ARG A 107 -13.95 13.96 -2.77
C ARG A 107 -14.12 15.43 -2.42
N SER A 108 -14.62 16.25 -3.34
CA SER A 108 -14.72 17.70 -3.14
C SER A 108 -16.08 18.20 -2.63
N MET A 109 -17.13 17.38 -2.71
CA MET A 109 -18.51 17.83 -2.45
C MET A 109 -18.72 18.41 -1.05
N HIS A 110 -18.06 17.88 -0.01
CA HIS A 110 -18.12 18.39 1.36
C HIS A 110 -17.72 19.88 1.43
N GLY A 111 -16.70 20.30 0.68
CA GLY A 111 -16.25 21.68 0.63
C GLY A 111 -17.04 22.53 -0.38
N VAL A 112 -17.45 21.97 -1.52
CA VAL A 112 -18.31 22.68 -2.49
C VAL A 112 -19.62 23.12 -1.84
N ALA A 113 -20.21 22.29 -0.98
CA ALA A 113 -21.44 22.63 -0.25
C ALA A 113 -21.29 23.89 0.62
N ARG A 114 -20.10 24.16 1.17
CA ARG A 114 -19.82 25.36 1.98
C ARG A 114 -19.81 26.65 1.17
N LEU A 115 -19.56 26.55 -0.13
CA LEU A 115 -19.54 27.72 -1.02
C LEU A 115 -20.94 28.19 -1.42
N ASP A 116 -22.01 27.47 -1.05
CA ASP A 116 -23.37 27.80 -1.52
C ASP A 116 -23.68 29.27 -1.30
N SER A 117 -23.60 29.78 -0.07
CA SER A 117 -23.89 31.19 0.24
C SER A 117 -23.09 32.23 -0.58
N ALA A 118 -21.91 31.85 -1.10
CA ALA A 118 -21.04 32.73 -1.88
C ALA A 118 -21.21 32.61 -3.40
N MET A 119 -21.79 31.51 -3.91
CA MET A 119 -21.96 31.38 -5.37
C MET A 119 -23.10 32.24 -5.91
N GLN A 120 -22.91 32.71 -7.14
CA GLN A 120 -23.93 33.45 -7.89
C GLN A 120 -24.95 32.49 -8.51
N PRO A 121 -26.13 32.97 -8.93
CA PRO A 121 -27.12 32.13 -9.62
C PRO A 121 -26.55 31.39 -10.84
N ALA A 122 -25.65 32.03 -11.59
CA ALA A 122 -24.96 31.41 -12.73
C ALA A 122 -24.01 30.29 -12.29
N ASP A 123 -23.30 30.46 -11.18
CA ASP A 123 -22.42 29.42 -10.62
C ASP A 123 -23.24 28.19 -10.22
N ARG A 124 -24.40 28.38 -9.56
CA ARG A 124 -25.32 27.28 -9.20
C ARG A 124 -25.88 26.56 -10.41
N ALA A 125 -26.27 27.31 -11.44
CA ALA A 125 -26.80 26.74 -12.68
C ALA A 125 -25.73 25.90 -13.39
N ALA A 126 -24.49 26.41 -13.48
CA ALA A 126 -23.37 25.69 -14.08
C ALA A 126 -22.99 24.44 -13.26
N LEU A 127 -22.95 24.54 -11.93
CA LEU A 127 -22.72 23.40 -11.04
C LEU A 127 -23.79 22.33 -11.22
N ARG A 128 -25.07 22.70 -11.20
CA ARG A 128 -26.17 21.77 -11.46
C ARG A 128 -26.04 21.09 -12.84
N GLY A 129 -25.69 21.85 -13.88
CA GLY A 129 -25.51 21.33 -15.24
C GLY A 129 -24.37 20.32 -15.34
N MET A 130 -23.20 20.64 -14.76
CA MET A 130 -22.05 19.74 -14.69
C MET A 130 -22.40 18.46 -13.94
N LEU A 131 -22.99 18.59 -12.74
CA LEU A 131 -23.28 17.45 -11.87
C LEU A 131 -24.25 16.45 -12.54
N ARG A 132 -25.29 16.96 -13.22
CA ARG A 132 -26.23 16.13 -13.97
C ARG A 132 -25.60 15.46 -15.19
N SER A 133 -24.77 16.18 -15.95
CA SER A 133 -24.06 15.60 -17.11
C SER A 133 -23.23 14.39 -16.71
N GLU A 134 -22.52 14.48 -15.59
CA GLU A 134 -21.67 13.42 -15.07
C GLU A 134 -22.50 12.21 -14.58
N ALA A 135 -23.67 12.44 -13.96
CA ALA A 135 -24.58 11.35 -13.58
C ALA A 135 -25.24 10.67 -14.77
N ASP A 136 -25.66 11.43 -15.78
CA ASP A 136 -26.23 10.89 -17.01
C ASP A 136 -25.19 10.06 -17.77
N TRP A 137 -23.91 10.46 -17.75
CA TRP A 137 -22.82 9.68 -18.33
C TRP A 137 -22.64 8.33 -17.63
N LEU A 138 -22.76 8.29 -16.30
CA LEU A 138 -22.66 7.06 -15.50
C LEU A 138 -23.79 6.03 -15.72
N LEU A 139 -24.85 6.39 -16.43
CA LEU A 139 -25.85 5.41 -16.88
C LEU A 139 -25.28 4.49 -17.96
N ASN A 140 -24.32 4.96 -18.77
CA ASN A 140 -23.67 4.19 -19.82
C ASN A 140 -22.15 4.49 -19.88
N PRO A 141 -21.39 4.22 -18.80
CA PRO A 141 -20.00 4.63 -18.70
C PRO A 141 -19.08 3.69 -19.49
N SER A 142 -17.93 4.21 -19.90
CA SER A 142 -16.87 3.43 -20.54
C SER A 142 -15.50 3.71 -19.91
N ARG A 143 -14.70 2.65 -19.79
CA ARG A 143 -13.32 2.68 -19.31
C ARG A 143 -12.47 1.76 -20.18
N GLY A 144 -11.70 2.33 -21.10
CA GLY A 144 -10.96 1.55 -22.10
C GLY A 144 -11.93 0.72 -22.95
N ALA A 145 -11.70 -0.58 -23.05
CA ALA A 145 -12.57 -1.52 -23.76
C ALA A 145 -13.78 -2.00 -22.94
N ALA A 146 -13.84 -1.68 -21.64
CA ALA A 146 -14.90 -2.11 -20.75
C ALA A 146 -16.01 -1.05 -20.66
N ALA A 147 -17.26 -1.49 -20.50
CA ALA A 147 -18.44 -0.64 -20.38
C ALA A 147 -19.30 -1.07 -19.19
N GLY A 148 -19.95 -0.11 -18.53
CA GLY A 148 -20.81 -0.36 -17.38
C GLY A 148 -20.05 -0.72 -16.09
N VAL A 149 -20.74 -1.48 -15.23
CA VAL A 149 -20.19 -2.00 -13.96
C VAL A 149 -19.21 -3.12 -14.28
N ASN A 150 -18.00 -3.05 -13.74
CA ASN A 150 -16.96 -4.07 -13.96
C ASN A 150 -16.57 -4.72 -12.64
N ALA A 151 -16.46 -6.04 -12.64
CA ALA A 151 -15.88 -6.78 -11.54
C ALA A 151 -15.12 -7.99 -12.08
N GLY A 152 -13.95 -8.23 -11.51
CA GLY A 152 -13.10 -9.37 -11.83
C GLY A 152 -12.02 -9.54 -10.76
N LEU A 153 -11.67 -10.78 -10.44
CA LEU A 153 -10.77 -11.09 -9.33
C LEU A 153 -9.36 -10.58 -9.59
N TRP A 154 -8.86 -10.78 -10.81
CA TRP A 154 -7.45 -10.54 -11.14
C TRP A 154 -7.24 -9.19 -11.83
N GLY A 155 -6.32 -8.38 -11.32
CA GLY A 155 -5.98 -7.06 -11.86
C GLY A 155 -5.53 -7.11 -13.31
N ARG A 156 -4.76 -8.14 -13.70
CA ARG A 156 -4.33 -8.38 -15.09
C ARG A 156 -5.46 -8.52 -16.11
N GLU A 157 -6.67 -8.88 -15.69
CA GLU A 157 -7.82 -8.98 -16.59
C GLU A 157 -8.42 -7.62 -16.96
N GLY A 158 -8.00 -6.55 -16.27
CA GLY A 158 -8.48 -5.18 -16.51
C GLY A 158 -9.92 -4.94 -16.04
N LYS A 159 -10.50 -5.88 -15.28
CA LYS A 159 -11.89 -5.81 -14.77
C LYS A 159 -11.99 -5.61 -13.26
N ASN A 160 -10.89 -5.74 -12.51
CA ASN A 160 -10.86 -5.44 -11.08
C ASN A 160 -10.97 -3.92 -10.84
N ASN A 161 -12.15 -3.45 -10.44
CA ASN A 161 -12.47 -2.02 -10.31
C ASN A 161 -13.33 -1.71 -9.06
N PRO A 162 -13.00 -2.24 -7.88
CA PRO A 162 -13.85 -2.11 -6.69
C PRO A 162 -14.10 -0.65 -6.29
N GLU A 163 -13.02 0.13 -6.18
CA GLU A 163 -13.06 1.51 -5.77
C GLU A 163 -13.84 2.36 -6.77
N SER A 164 -13.70 2.02 -8.06
CA SER A 164 -14.38 2.72 -9.16
C SER A 164 -15.87 2.49 -9.16
N ASN A 165 -16.29 1.28 -8.82
CA ASN A 165 -17.70 0.98 -8.61
C ASN A 165 -18.24 1.79 -7.43
N ILE A 166 -17.52 1.87 -6.31
CA ILE A 166 -17.98 2.59 -5.11
C ILE A 166 -18.18 4.08 -5.38
N TRP A 167 -17.17 4.80 -5.92
CA TRP A 167 -17.35 6.24 -6.16
C TRP A 167 -18.40 6.54 -7.24
N SER A 168 -18.59 5.65 -8.21
CA SER A 168 -19.61 5.82 -9.25
C SER A 168 -21.01 5.64 -8.67
N GLY A 169 -21.21 4.60 -7.86
CA GLY A 169 -22.48 4.36 -7.18
C GLY A 169 -22.79 5.43 -6.13
N ALA A 170 -21.78 5.88 -5.38
CA ALA A 170 -21.91 6.97 -4.43
C ALA A 170 -22.36 8.27 -5.10
N TYR A 171 -21.71 8.62 -6.21
CA TYR A 171 -22.05 9.80 -6.97
C TYR A 171 -23.50 9.77 -7.49
N LEU A 172 -23.93 8.66 -8.10
CA LEU A 172 -25.30 8.51 -8.58
C LEU A 172 -26.33 8.64 -7.45
N TRP A 173 -26.08 8.01 -6.30
CA TRP A 173 -26.98 8.13 -5.15
C TRP A 173 -27.06 9.56 -4.63
N ARG A 174 -25.93 10.24 -4.52
CA ARG A 174 -25.86 11.66 -4.14
C ARG A 174 -26.67 12.53 -5.11
N MET A 175 -26.53 12.31 -6.41
CA MET A 175 -27.27 13.08 -7.41
C MET A 175 -28.78 12.83 -7.30
N ALA A 176 -29.20 11.59 -7.06
CA ALA A 176 -30.61 11.28 -6.81
C ALA A 176 -31.15 11.95 -5.55
N ALA A 177 -30.33 12.13 -4.50
CA ALA A 177 -30.71 12.86 -3.30
C ALA A 177 -30.78 14.38 -3.52
N LEU A 178 -29.82 14.95 -4.26
CA LEU A 178 -29.74 16.40 -4.53
C LEU A 178 -30.75 16.90 -5.57
N PHE A 179 -31.19 16.04 -6.49
CA PHE A 179 -32.11 16.38 -7.58
C PHE A 179 -33.34 15.47 -7.58
N PRO A 180 -34.23 15.60 -6.57
CA PRO A 180 -35.42 14.75 -6.45
C PRO A 180 -36.44 14.95 -7.59
N ASP A 181 -36.29 16.04 -8.36
CA ASP A 181 -37.11 16.41 -9.51
C ASP A 181 -36.54 15.92 -10.86
N ALA A 182 -35.37 15.26 -10.87
CA ALA A 182 -34.76 14.80 -12.10
C ALA A 182 -35.56 13.63 -12.73
N PRO A 183 -35.81 13.65 -14.06
CA PRO A 183 -36.56 12.57 -14.70
C PRO A 183 -35.83 11.22 -14.67
N GLN A 184 -34.50 11.22 -14.53
CA GLN A 184 -33.66 10.02 -14.46
C GLN A 184 -33.47 9.45 -13.04
N ILE A 185 -34.14 10.00 -12.01
CA ILE A 185 -33.83 9.69 -10.60
C ILE A 185 -33.86 8.18 -10.27
N GLU A 186 -34.85 7.44 -10.77
CA GLU A 186 -34.97 6.01 -10.52
C GLU A 186 -33.89 5.20 -11.28
N GLU A 187 -33.50 5.65 -12.47
CA GLU A 187 -32.39 5.07 -13.23
C GLU A 187 -31.06 5.28 -12.50
N TRP A 188 -30.82 6.49 -11.97
CA TRP A 188 -29.63 6.78 -11.16
C TRP A 188 -29.60 5.93 -9.89
N ARG A 189 -30.73 5.77 -9.19
CA ARG A 189 -30.82 4.94 -7.97
C ARG A 189 -30.52 3.48 -8.23
N GLU A 190 -31.14 2.88 -9.26
CA GLU A 190 -30.88 1.47 -9.56
C GLU A 190 -29.44 1.26 -10.02
N GLN A 191 -28.92 2.15 -10.87
CA GLN A 191 -27.53 2.06 -11.30
C GLN A 191 -26.55 2.26 -10.13
N ALA A 192 -26.87 3.12 -9.15
CA ALA A 192 -26.12 3.24 -7.92
C ALA A 192 -26.06 1.92 -7.15
N HIS A 193 -27.19 1.23 -6.96
CA HIS A 193 -27.22 -0.07 -6.29
C HIS A 193 -26.38 -1.12 -7.02
N ARG A 194 -26.44 -1.18 -8.35
CA ARG A 194 -25.62 -2.11 -9.16
C ARG A 194 -24.13 -1.86 -8.97
N PHE A 195 -23.70 -0.60 -8.99
CA PHE A 195 -22.32 -0.24 -8.71
C PHE A 195 -21.92 -0.63 -7.29
N LEU A 196 -22.69 -0.24 -6.29
CA LEU A 196 -22.34 -0.43 -4.88
C LEU A 196 -22.27 -1.92 -4.47
N ILE A 197 -23.19 -2.77 -4.95
CA ILE A 197 -23.12 -4.23 -4.73
C ILE A 197 -21.82 -4.83 -5.26
N ASN A 198 -21.30 -4.32 -6.39
CA ASN A 198 -20.06 -4.79 -6.99
C ASN A 198 -18.82 -4.03 -6.50
N GLY A 199 -18.94 -3.19 -5.47
CA GLY A 199 -17.81 -2.49 -4.87
C GLY A 199 -16.89 -3.43 -4.09
N VAL A 200 -17.47 -4.22 -3.19
CA VAL A 200 -16.74 -5.21 -2.36
C VAL A 200 -17.37 -6.58 -2.56
N SER A 201 -17.56 -6.97 -3.82
CA SER A 201 -18.18 -8.25 -4.16
C SER A 201 -17.21 -9.41 -4.09
N VAL A 202 -17.72 -10.57 -3.66
CA VAL A 202 -17.00 -11.85 -3.59
C VAL A 202 -17.73 -12.91 -4.41
N GLU A 203 -17.11 -14.06 -4.68
CA GLU A 203 -17.71 -15.10 -5.54
C GLU A 203 -19.04 -15.63 -4.99
N ALA A 204 -19.19 -15.69 -3.66
CA ALA A 204 -20.41 -16.17 -3.00
C ALA A 204 -21.65 -15.32 -3.35
N ASP A 205 -21.47 -14.03 -3.68
CA ASP A 205 -22.55 -13.11 -4.05
C ASP A 205 -23.31 -13.55 -5.30
N ALA A 206 -22.68 -14.34 -6.18
CA ALA A 206 -23.32 -14.88 -7.38
C ALA A 206 -24.53 -15.78 -7.04
N THR A 207 -24.59 -16.30 -5.81
CA THR A 207 -25.68 -17.16 -5.33
C THR A 207 -26.43 -16.59 -4.13
N ASP A 208 -26.00 -15.44 -3.60
CA ASP A 208 -26.57 -14.86 -2.39
C ASP A 208 -28.02 -14.39 -2.62
N ALA A 209 -28.93 -14.97 -1.85
CA ALA A 209 -30.36 -14.67 -1.86
C ALA A 209 -30.77 -13.63 -0.80
N SER A 210 -29.82 -13.10 -0.03
CA SER A 210 -30.06 -12.04 0.95
C SER A 210 -30.62 -10.79 0.25
N MET A 211 -31.63 -10.16 0.86
CA MET A 211 -32.31 -9.00 0.29
C MET A 211 -31.59 -7.72 0.73
N VAL A 212 -31.11 -6.93 -0.23
CA VAL A 212 -30.49 -5.62 0.02
C VAL A 212 -31.13 -4.60 -0.92
N ALA A 213 -31.67 -3.51 -0.36
CA ALA A 213 -32.42 -2.50 -1.12
C ALA A 213 -33.47 -3.12 -2.06
N GLY A 214 -34.29 -4.03 -1.52
CA GLY A 214 -35.44 -4.62 -2.19
C GLY A 214 -35.16 -5.74 -3.21
N PHE A 215 -33.90 -6.11 -3.45
CA PHE A 215 -33.54 -7.20 -4.37
C PHE A 215 -32.54 -8.18 -3.75
N PRO A 216 -32.55 -9.47 -4.15
CA PRO A 216 -31.49 -10.40 -3.83
C PRO A 216 -30.13 -9.91 -4.34
N VAL A 217 -29.05 -10.05 -3.57
CA VAL A 217 -27.68 -9.65 -3.98
C VAL A 217 -27.30 -10.23 -5.35
N LYS A 218 -27.56 -11.53 -5.57
CA LYS A 218 -27.30 -12.21 -6.85
C LYS A 218 -27.92 -11.56 -8.09
N MET A 219 -29.00 -10.77 -7.93
CA MET A 219 -29.65 -10.09 -9.05
C MET A 219 -28.86 -8.88 -9.55
N ARG A 220 -28.01 -8.30 -8.69
CA ARG A 220 -27.16 -7.14 -9.03
C ARG A 220 -25.68 -7.52 -9.16
N HIS A 221 -25.30 -8.75 -8.80
CA HIS A 221 -23.93 -9.25 -8.92
C HIS A 221 -23.47 -9.36 -10.38
N VAL A 222 -22.30 -8.80 -10.67
CA VAL A 222 -21.64 -8.84 -11.99
C VAL A 222 -20.41 -9.76 -11.95
N GLY A 223 -19.69 -9.77 -10.83
CA GLY A 223 -18.51 -10.58 -10.61
C GLY A 223 -17.87 -10.24 -9.26
N ALA A 224 -16.85 -11.00 -8.87
CA ALA A 224 -16.10 -10.76 -7.65
C ALA A 224 -14.93 -9.78 -7.91
N ASN A 225 -14.83 -8.71 -7.12
CA ASN A 225 -13.64 -7.85 -7.09
C ASN A 225 -12.66 -8.24 -5.97
N PHE A 226 -13.14 -9.01 -4.99
CA PHE A 226 -12.37 -9.48 -3.86
C PHE A 226 -12.41 -11.01 -3.80
N PHE A 227 -11.31 -11.58 -3.33
CA PHE A 227 -11.27 -13.00 -2.95
C PHE A 227 -12.18 -13.24 -1.73
N PRO A 228 -12.62 -14.48 -1.45
CA PRO A 228 -13.51 -14.77 -0.33
C PRO A 228 -13.02 -14.33 1.06
N ASN A 229 -11.71 -14.16 1.22
CA ASN A 229 -11.05 -13.68 2.43
C ASN A 229 -10.72 -12.17 2.40
N TYR A 230 -11.26 -11.44 1.42
CA TYR A 230 -11.06 -10.01 1.17
C TYR A 230 -9.64 -9.60 0.77
N ALA A 231 -8.85 -10.52 0.21
CA ALA A 231 -7.69 -10.11 -0.58
C ALA A 231 -8.15 -9.29 -1.80
N LEU A 232 -7.29 -8.38 -2.25
CA LEU A 232 -7.55 -7.54 -3.41
C LEU A 232 -6.35 -7.57 -4.36
N ASP A 233 -6.51 -8.23 -5.51
CA ASP A 233 -5.56 -8.10 -6.62
C ASP A 233 -5.93 -6.87 -7.46
N HIS A 234 -5.26 -5.75 -7.20
CA HIS A 234 -5.47 -4.51 -7.92
C HIS A 234 -4.16 -3.94 -8.41
N HIS A 235 -4.08 -3.67 -9.71
CA HIS A 235 -2.83 -3.40 -10.44
C HIS A 235 -1.85 -4.60 -10.44
N ASP A 236 -2.38 -5.83 -10.44
CA ASP A 236 -1.64 -7.10 -10.56
C ASP A 236 -0.78 -7.45 -9.33
N TYR A 237 -1.26 -7.07 -8.13
CA TYR A 237 -0.68 -7.44 -6.83
C TYR A 237 -1.67 -7.28 -5.66
N MET A 238 -1.35 -7.88 -4.51
CA MET A 238 -2.13 -7.72 -3.26
C MET A 238 -2.07 -6.27 -2.76
N ASN A 239 -3.16 -5.52 -2.95
CA ASN A 239 -3.16 -4.07 -2.85
C ASN A 239 -3.97 -3.55 -1.66
N VAL A 240 -3.33 -3.53 -0.49
CA VAL A 240 -3.91 -2.97 0.76
C VAL A 240 -4.30 -1.49 0.60
N GLY A 241 -3.55 -0.72 -0.18
CA GLY A 241 -3.86 0.69 -0.42
C GLY A 241 -5.24 0.89 -1.02
N TYR A 242 -5.63 0.05 -1.98
CA TYR A 242 -6.93 0.14 -2.63
C TYR A 242 -8.07 -0.47 -1.81
N MET A 243 -7.78 -1.38 -0.87
CA MET A 243 -8.74 -1.76 0.18
C MET A 243 -9.15 -0.53 1.00
N ALA A 244 -8.17 0.29 1.42
CA ALA A 244 -8.44 1.55 2.12
C ALA A 244 -9.19 2.56 1.24
N ILE A 245 -8.85 2.67 -0.06
CA ILE A 245 -9.61 3.54 -0.99
C ILE A 245 -11.09 3.11 -1.06
N SER A 246 -11.39 1.80 -1.13
CA SER A 246 -12.76 1.31 -1.16
C SER A 246 -13.57 1.76 0.07
N VAL A 247 -13.02 1.58 1.28
CA VAL A 247 -13.68 2.01 2.52
C VAL A 247 -13.78 3.55 2.60
N SER A 248 -12.75 4.28 2.14
CA SER A 248 -12.75 5.74 2.17
C SER A 248 -13.85 6.37 1.31
N ASN A 249 -14.19 5.78 0.15
CA ASN A 249 -15.27 6.29 -0.70
C ASN A 249 -16.65 6.00 -0.10
N VAL A 250 -16.78 4.91 0.67
CA VAL A 250 -17.96 4.68 1.51
C VAL A 250 -18.09 5.75 2.59
N ALA A 251 -16.98 6.08 3.27
CA ALA A 251 -16.97 7.12 4.29
C ALA A 251 -17.45 8.48 3.75
N ILE A 252 -17.00 8.87 2.56
CA ILE A 252 -17.38 10.13 1.91
C ILE A 252 -18.90 10.24 1.74
N LEU A 253 -19.54 9.23 1.11
CA LEU A 253 -20.99 9.28 0.94
C LEU A 253 -21.74 9.19 2.27
N HIS A 254 -21.27 8.31 3.17
CA HIS A 254 -21.87 8.13 4.48
C HIS A 254 -21.97 9.45 5.25
N PHE A 255 -20.86 10.17 5.38
CA PHE A 255 -20.84 11.42 6.13
C PHE A 255 -21.56 12.55 5.42
N ASP A 256 -21.47 12.64 4.10
CA ASP A 256 -22.18 13.69 3.36
C ASP A 256 -23.70 13.52 3.44
N MET A 257 -24.22 12.30 3.32
CA MET A 257 -25.65 12.04 3.52
C MET A 257 -26.07 12.33 4.97
N LYS A 258 -25.26 11.93 5.95
CA LYS A 258 -25.50 12.23 7.38
C LYS A 258 -25.55 13.74 7.63
N GLN A 259 -24.62 14.51 7.05
CA GLN A 259 -24.55 15.96 7.15
C GLN A 259 -25.77 16.63 6.50
N MET A 260 -26.26 16.10 5.38
CA MET A 260 -27.45 16.61 4.67
C MET A 260 -28.78 16.14 5.27
N GLY A 261 -28.76 15.19 6.21
CA GLY A 261 -29.98 14.56 6.73
C GLY A 261 -30.68 13.64 5.71
N TYR A 262 -29.94 13.13 4.72
CA TYR A 262 -30.46 12.21 3.71
C TYR A 262 -30.20 10.74 4.06
N ALA A 263 -31.02 9.86 3.48
CA ALA A 263 -30.83 8.43 3.63
C ALA A 263 -29.58 7.94 2.88
N VAL A 264 -28.81 7.09 3.53
CA VAL A 264 -27.70 6.34 2.94
C VAL A 264 -28.25 5.06 2.31
N PRO A 265 -27.83 4.63 1.09
CA PRO A 265 -28.37 3.41 0.51
C PRO A 265 -27.82 2.20 1.25
N GLU A 266 -28.66 1.19 1.51
CA GLU A 266 -28.26 -0.06 2.17
C GLU A 266 -27.07 -0.73 1.45
N THR A 267 -27.06 -0.70 0.12
CA THR A 267 -26.00 -1.28 -0.70
C THR A 267 -24.63 -0.63 -0.49
N LEU A 268 -24.55 0.59 0.06
CA LEU A 268 -23.27 1.23 0.37
C LEU A 268 -22.47 0.38 1.37
N TYR A 269 -23.16 -0.29 2.28
CA TYR A 269 -22.54 -1.05 3.36
C TYR A 269 -22.31 -2.53 3.02
N HIS A 270 -22.66 -2.98 1.82
CA HIS A 270 -22.44 -4.35 1.37
C HIS A 270 -20.97 -4.73 1.54
N HIS A 271 -20.72 -5.77 2.34
CA HIS A 271 -19.39 -6.28 2.75
C HIS A 271 -18.38 -5.29 3.36
N GLN A 272 -18.80 -4.07 3.74
CA GLN A 272 -17.86 -3.09 4.30
C GLN A 272 -17.33 -3.49 5.68
N ALA A 273 -18.18 -4.12 6.52
CA ALA A 273 -17.75 -4.64 7.81
C ALA A 273 -16.75 -5.80 7.64
N ASP A 274 -16.97 -6.65 6.64
CA ASP A 274 -16.07 -7.76 6.35
C ASP A 274 -14.70 -7.29 5.84
N LEU A 275 -14.70 -6.36 4.90
CA LEU A 275 -13.47 -5.72 4.39
C LEU A 275 -12.73 -5.00 5.52
N TRP A 276 -13.43 -4.24 6.36
CA TRP A 276 -12.81 -3.54 7.48
C TRP A 276 -12.15 -4.49 8.48
N ARG A 277 -12.80 -5.62 8.79
CA ARG A 277 -12.25 -6.65 9.69
C ARG A 277 -10.90 -7.19 9.22
N VAL A 278 -10.67 -7.25 7.91
CA VAL A 278 -9.37 -7.65 7.33
C VAL A 278 -8.43 -6.45 7.24
N LEU A 279 -8.89 -5.31 6.71
CA LEU A 279 -8.08 -4.10 6.53
C LEU A 279 -7.48 -3.60 7.85
N ARG A 280 -8.20 -3.67 8.97
CA ARG A 280 -7.67 -3.27 10.28
C ARG A 280 -6.42 -4.06 10.69
N GLY A 281 -6.31 -5.33 10.29
CA GLY A 281 -5.12 -6.15 10.49
C GLY A 281 -3.90 -5.67 9.70
N PHE A 282 -4.14 -4.86 8.65
CA PHE A 282 -3.12 -4.22 7.81
C PHE A 282 -2.90 -2.74 8.16
N ILE A 283 -3.11 -2.35 9.42
CA ILE A 283 -2.79 -1.01 9.93
C ILE A 283 -1.82 -1.16 11.11
N PHE A 284 -0.76 -0.37 11.13
CA PHE A 284 0.13 -0.24 12.29
C PHE A 284 -0.52 0.64 13.36
N ASN A 285 -0.14 0.46 14.62
CA ASN A 285 -0.66 1.26 15.73
C ASN A 285 -0.45 2.78 15.58
N ASP A 286 0.51 3.22 14.77
CA ASP A 286 0.77 4.63 14.44
C ASP A 286 -0.12 5.18 13.31
N GLY A 287 -1.01 4.37 12.74
CA GLY A 287 -1.90 4.75 11.65
C GLY A 287 -1.30 4.60 10.25
N ARG A 288 -0.13 3.97 10.07
CA ARG A 288 0.36 3.60 8.72
C ARG A 288 -0.30 2.34 8.18
N LEU A 289 -0.48 2.29 6.87
CA LEU A 289 -0.86 1.06 6.16
C LEU A 289 0.31 0.07 6.12
N LEU A 290 0.04 -1.15 6.55
CA LEU A 290 0.91 -2.33 6.39
C LEU A 290 0.68 -2.95 5.01
N ARG A 291 1.56 -2.68 4.06
CA ARG A 291 1.36 -3.08 2.65
C ARG A 291 2.04 -4.42 2.34
N VAL A 292 1.47 -5.51 2.85
CA VAL A 292 2.01 -6.87 2.73
C VAL A 292 2.23 -7.36 1.29
N GLY A 293 1.55 -6.77 0.30
CA GLY A 293 1.76 -7.04 -1.13
C GLY A 293 2.54 -5.96 -1.88
N GLY A 294 3.04 -4.94 -1.20
CA GLY A 294 3.82 -3.85 -1.79
C GLY A 294 3.04 -2.59 -2.10
N ASP A 295 3.72 -1.63 -2.73
CA ASP A 295 3.15 -0.34 -3.09
C ASP A 295 3.72 0.15 -4.42
N SER A 296 2.83 0.38 -5.38
CA SER A 296 3.17 0.96 -6.68
C SER A 296 3.13 2.48 -6.70
N ARG A 297 2.76 3.13 -5.59
CA ARG A 297 2.66 4.58 -5.45
C ARG A 297 3.84 5.13 -4.62
N VAL A 298 3.81 6.44 -4.41
CA VAL A 298 4.73 7.14 -3.51
C VAL A 298 4.49 6.63 -2.09
N ARG A 299 5.57 6.27 -1.39
CA ARG A 299 5.47 5.75 -0.02
C ARG A 299 4.80 6.79 0.89
N TYR A 300 3.88 6.32 1.72
CA TYR A 300 3.17 7.12 2.73
C TYR A 300 2.44 8.35 2.16
N ALA A 301 1.90 8.24 0.94
CA ALA A 301 1.06 9.25 0.32
C ALA A 301 -0.20 8.58 -0.26
N TYR A 302 -0.94 9.29 -1.14
CA TYR A 302 -2.18 8.86 -1.79
C TYR A 302 -3.06 7.92 -0.95
N CYS A 303 -2.98 6.59 -1.12
CA CYS A 303 -3.81 5.64 -0.38
C CYS A 303 -3.66 5.75 1.15
N GLN A 304 -2.48 6.15 1.64
CA GLN A 304 -2.27 6.41 3.07
C GLN A 304 -3.19 7.54 3.54
N GLU A 305 -3.28 8.65 2.81
CA GLU A 305 -4.07 9.82 3.20
C GLU A 305 -5.56 9.47 3.37
N TYR A 306 -6.09 8.64 2.47
CA TYR A 306 -7.49 8.24 2.47
C TYR A 306 -7.84 7.17 3.52
N LEU A 307 -6.86 6.65 4.28
CA LEU A 307 -7.17 5.89 5.49
C LEU A 307 -7.89 6.76 6.53
N LEU A 308 -7.59 8.06 6.58
CA LEU A 308 -8.15 8.98 7.57
C LEU A 308 -9.69 9.04 7.57
N PRO A 309 -10.38 9.30 6.44
CA PRO A 309 -11.85 9.22 6.40
C PRO A 309 -12.38 7.80 6.63
N ALA A 310 -11.66 6.76 6.22
CA ALA A 310 -12.06 5.38 6.50
C ALA A 310 -12.07 5.07 8.01
N LEU A 311 -11.11 5.61 8.77
CA LEU A 311 -11.07 5.49 10.24
C LEU A 311 -12.25 6.20 10.91
N LEU A 312 -12.62 7.41 10.44
CA LEU A 312 -13.80 8.10 10.96
C LEU A 312 -15.08 7.28 10.72
N PHE A 313 -15.20 6.67 9.53
CA PHE A 313 -16.31 5.77 9.20
C PHE A 313 -16.31 4.50 10.05
N ALA A 314 -15.15 3.90 10.27
CA ALA A 314 -15.01 2.72 11.11
C ALA A 314 -15.44 3.01 12.56
N ALA A 315 -15.08 4.18 13.10
CA ALA A 315 -15.57 4.62 14.40
C ALA A 315 -17.09 4.78 14.39
N ASP A 316 -17.64 5.61 13.47
CA ASP A 316 -19.07 5.95 13.47
C ASP A 316 -19.98 4.75 13.17
N LYS A 317 -19.70 4.05 12.07
CA LYS A 317 -20.62 3.06 11.50
C LYS A 317 -20.33 1.63 11.94
N LEU A 318 -19.05 1.30 12.13
CA LEU A 318 -18.61 -0.06 12.45
C LEU A 318 -18.32 -0.25 13.94
N GLY A 319 -18.30 0.84 14.72
CA GLY A 319 -18.04 0.80 16.16
C GLY A 319 -16.60 0.43 16.50
N ASP A 320 -15.64 0.66 15.60
CA ASP A 320 -14.22 0.37 15.85
C ASP A 320 -13.66 1.36 16.87
N GLN A 321 -13.24 0.81 18.01
CA GLN A 321 -12.86 1.56 19.19
C GLN A 321 -11.45 2.16 19.10
N HIS A 322 -10.61 1.63 18.21
CA HIS A 322 -9.25 2.11 18.00
C HIS A 322 -9.17 3.15 16.88
N ALA A 323 -10.20 3.27 16.05
CA ALA A 323 -10.12 4.05 14.83
C ALA A 323 -9.83 5.55 15.05
N LEU A 324 -10.35 6.16 16.11
CA LEU A 324 -10.05 7.57 16.43
C LEU A 324 -8.62 7.77 16.97
N GLU A 325 -8.07 6.79 17.68
CA GLU A 325 -6.67 6.82 18.12
C GLU A 325 -5.73 6.68 16.93
N LEU A 326 -6.01 5.73 16.03
CA LEU A 326 -5.28 5.56 14.78
C LEU A 326 -5.33 6.83 13.91
N ALA A 327 -6.47 7.53 13.87
CA ALA A 327 -6.61 8.80 13.14
C ALA A 327 -5.72 9.89 13.77
N ALA A 328 -5.62 9.94 15.10
CA ALA A 328 -4.75 10.88 15.81
C ALA A 328 -3.26 10.59 15.59
N ASN A 329 -2.90 9.31 15.55
CA ASN A 329 -1.52 8.87 15.30
C ASN A 329 -1.13 9.16 13.84
N GLN A 330 -2.02 8.87 12.89
CA GLN A 330 -1.82 9.22 11.48
C GLN A 330 -1.64 10.72 11.30
N LEU A 331 -2.42 11.56 11.99
CA LEU A 331 -2.24 13.01 11.96
C LEU A 331 -0.87 13.42 12.51
N GLY A 332 -0.35 12.74 13.53
CA GLY A 332 1.00 12.95 14.05
C GLY A 332 2.09 12.67 13.01
N LEU A 333 1.89 11.65 12.17
CA LEU A 333 2.80 11.38 11.04
C LEU A 333 2.77 12.49 9.99
N MET A 334 1.58 13.04 9.70
CA MET A 334 1.47 14.19 8.79
C MET A 334 2.17 15.44 9.35
N GLU A 335 2.07 15.69 10.66
CA GLU A 335 2.77 16.79 11.33
C GLU A 335 4.28 16.62 11.29
N CYS A 336 4.78 15.39 11.50
CA CYS A 336 6.20 15.06 11.39
C CYS A 336 6.75 15.38 10.00
N GLU A 337 6.03 15.01 8.93
CA GLU A 337 6.45 15.36 7.57
C GLU A 337 6.39 16.87 7.28
N ALA A 338 5.30 17.53 7.71
CA ALA A 338 5.11 18.96 7.48
C ALA A 338 6.11 19.85 8.28
N ALA A 339 6.75 19.30 9.31
CA ALA A 339 7.76 20.02 10.09
C ALA A 339 9.01 20.41 9.26
N GLY A 340 9.19 19.85 8.06
CA GLY A 340 10.33 20.07 7.14
C GLY A 340 10.57 21.50 6.64
N GLY A 341 9.68 22.46 6.95
CA GLY A 341 10.04 23.88 6.98
C GLY A 341 9.60 24.77 5.82
N ASP A 342 9.02 24.23 4.75
CA ASP A 342 8.55 25.01 3.57
C ASP A 342 7.04 25.33 3.59
N GLY A 343 6.31 24.79 4.57
CA GLY A 343 4.86 24.99 4.71
C GLY A 343 4.01 24.01 3.90
N LEU A 344 4.64 23.22 3.02
CA LEU A 344 3.99 22.13 2.28
C LEU A 344 3.99 20.86 3.14
N PHE A 345 3.24 19.84 2.73
CA PHE A 345 3.01 18.68 3.59
C PHE A 345 4.15 17.66 3.60
N TYR A 346 4.76 17.42 2.45
CA TYR A 346 5.73 16.32 2.30
C TYR A 346 7.19 16.81 2.40
N GLY A 347 7.40 18.12 2.53
CA GLY A 347 8.71 18.77 2.67
C GLY A 347 9.75 18.24 1.67
N GLN A 348 10.97 18.00 2.16
CA GLN A 348 12.09 17.55 1.32
C GLN A 348 11.99 16.09 0.88
N ARG A 349 11.13 15.26 1.51
CA ARG A 349 11.06 13.81 1.25
C ARG A 349 10.72 13.49 -0.20
N VAL A 350 9.84 14.29 -0.80
CA VAL A 350 9.39 14.11 -2.20
C VAL A 350 9.85 15.25 -3.11
N GLU A 351 10.93 15.95 -2.75
CA GLU A 351 11.48 17.08 -3.52
C GLU A 351 11.77 16.70 -4.98
N TRP A 352 12.27 15.48 -5.22
CA TRP A 352 12.50 15.01 -6.58
C TRP A 352 11.24 15.06 -7.45
N LEU A 353 10.08 14.69 -6.90
CA LEU A 353 8.79 14.80 -7.61
C LEU A 353 8.40 16.25 -7.85
N ARG A 354 8.67 17.15 -6.89
CA ARG A 354 8.41 18.59 -7.05
C ARG A 354 9.14 19.16 -8.26
N GLU A 355 10.38 18.75 -8.48
CA GLU A 355 11.23 19.23 -9.59
C GLU A 355 10.95 18.51 -10.92
N ASN A 356 10.70 17.20 -10.89
CA ASN A 356 10.65 16.37 -12.10
C ASN A 356 9.22 16.01 -12.53
N ASN A 357 8.25 16.09 -11.63
CA ASN A 357 6.83 15.81 -11.91
C ASN A 357 5.90 16.70 -11.05
N PRO A 358 5.90 18.03 -11.26
CA PRO A 358 5.08 18.96 -10.49
C PRO A 358 3.57 18.70 -10.61
N HIS A 359 3.15 18.07 -11.70
CA HIS A 359 1.77 17.61 -11.89
C HIS A 359 1.36 16.58 -10.83
N TYR A 360 2.17 15.54 -10.62
CA TYR A 360 1.87 14.54 -9.61
C TYR A 360 2.16 15.04 -8.19
N TYR A 361 3.19 15.87 -8.01
CA TYR A 361 3.48 16.50 -6.72
C TYR A 361 2.30 17.30 -6.17
N SER A 362 1.75 18.23 -6.96
CA SER A 362 0.56 19.03 -6.57
C SER A 362 -0.67 18.16 -6.28
N ARG A 363 -0.78 16.99 -6.93
CA ARG A 363 -1.82 16.02 -6.60
C ARG A 363 -1.65 15.45 -5.18
N LEU A 364 -0.44 15.05 -4.79
CA LEU A 364 -0.19 14.52 -3.45
C LEU A 364 -0.49 15.55 -2.36
N GLU A 365 -0.03 16.79 -2.55
CA GLU A 365 -0.27 17.92 -1.65
C GLU A 365 -1.78 18.16 -1.46
N SER A 366 -2.52 18.28 -2.56
CA SER A 366 -3.97 18.50 -2.50
C SER A 366 -4.74 17.28 -1.98
N ASP A 367 -4.28 16.04 -2.19
CA ASP A 367 -4.91 14.85 -1.58
C ASP A 367 -4.86 14.92 -0.05
N ARG A 368 -3.71 15.28 0.54
CA ARG A 368 -3.60 15.45 2.00
C ARG A 368 -4.47 16.62 2.50
N ALA A 369 -4.48 17.74 1.77
CA ALA A 369 -5.34 18.88 2.09
C ALA A 369 -6.83 18.48 2.11
N CYS A 370 -7.25 17.70 1.11
CA CYS A 370 -8.62 17.25 0.96
C CYS A 370 -9.05 16.34 2.12
N VAL A 371 -8.21 15.39 2.55
CA VAL A 371 -8.56 14.51 3.68
C VAL A 371 -8.54 15.21 5.04
N LEU A 372 -7.68 16.22 5.23
CA LEU A 372 -7.75 17.08 6.41
C LEU A 372 -9.05 17.89 6.42
N ALA A 373 -9.50 18.38 5.25
CA ALA A 373 -10.78 19.04 5.12
C ALA A 373 -11.96 18.08 5.40
N MET A 374 -11.88 16.83 4.93
CA MET A 374 -12.84 15.78 5.30
C MET A 374 -12.88 15.57 6.81
N LEU A 375 -11.72 15.47 7.49
CA LEU A 375 -11.69 15.34 8.96
C LEU A 375 -12.43 16.49 9.64
N LEU A 376 -12.19 17.73 9.23
CA LEU A 376 -12.85 18.91 9.79
C LEU A 376 -14.38 18.89 9.62
N ASN A 377 -14.88 18.28 8.54
CA ASN A 377 -16.31 18.15 8.26
C ASN A 377 -16.95 16.92 8.91
N TYR A 378 -16.24 15.80 8.96
CA TYR A 378 -16.80 14.50 9.32
C TYR A 378 -16.64 14.16 10.79
N GLU A 379 -15.51 14.52 11.44
CA GLU A 379 -15.30 14.25 12.86
C GLU A 379 -16.43 14.75 13.78
N PRO A 380 -17.04 15.93 13.55
CA PRO A 380 -18.18 16.39 14.35
C PRO A 380 -19.42 15.51 14.26
N LEU A 381 -19.51 14.66 13.23
CA LEU A 381 -20.63 13.76 12.97
C LEU A 381 -20.39 12.36 13.55
N VAL A 382 -19.17 12.06 14.02
CA VAL A 382 -18.79 10.73 14.49
C VAL A 382 -19.41 10.42 15.86
N GLU A 383 -20.13 9.31 15.94
CA GLU A 383 -20.53 8.68 17.18
C GLU A 383 -19.33 7.94 17.77
N VAL A 384 -18.78 8.47 18.87
CA VAL A 384 -17.58 7.94 19.51
C VAL A 384 -17.86 6.54 20.11
N PRO A 385 -17.15 5.48 19.69
CA PRO A 385 -17.31 4.16 20.25
C PRO A 385 -16.86 4.08 21.72
N LYS A 386 -17.44 3.15 22.47
CA LYS A 386 -17.02 2.89 23.85
C LYS A 386 -15.71 2.11 23.87
N ALA A 387 -14.74 2.54 24.67
CA ALA A 387 -13.49 1.80 24.88
C ALA A 387 -13.72 0.46 25.61
N THR A 388 -12.97 -0.58 25.25
CA THR A 388 -12.97 -1.91 25.89
C THR A 388 -11.76 -2.19 26.78
N GLY A 389 -10.72 -1.34 26.71
CA GLY A 389 -9.47 -1.53 27.47
C GLY A 389 -8.49 -2.54 26.86
N GLU A 390 -8.88 -3.24 25.78
CA GLU A 390 -7.97 -4.02 24.94
C GLU A 390 -6.99 -3.08 24.20
N SER A 391 -5.75 -3.52 23.95
CA SER A 391 -4.81 -2.75 23.11
C SER A 391 -5.08 -3.00 21.64
N PHE A 392 -4.68 -2.05 20.77
CA PHE A 392 -4.85 -2.25 19.33
C PHE A 392 -4.19 -3.54 18.83
N GLU A 393 -2.94 -3.81 19.22
CA GLU A 393 -2.22 -5.02 18.80
C GLU A 393 -2.91 -6.31 19.23
N GLU A 394 -3.41 -6.38 20.47
CA GLU A 394 -4.15 -7.54 20.97
C GLU A 394 -5.45 -7.77 20.18
N SER A 395 -6.09 -6.69 19.75
CA SER A 395 -7.34 -6.72 19.00
C SER A 395 -7.18 -7.17 17.54
N VAL A 396 -5.96 -7.10 16.97
CA VAL A 396 -5.66 -7.45 15.57
C VAL A 396 -4.71 -8.65 15.41
N ARG A 397 -4.39 -9.34 16.51
CA ARG A 397 -3.58 -10.56 16.50
C ARG A 397 -4.20 -11.68 15.65
N GLY A 398 -3.34 -12.54 15.13
CA GLY A 398 -3.72 -13.76 14.41
C GLY A 398 -3.35 -13.74 12.93
N GLY A 399 -3.81 -14.80 12.26
CA GLY A 399 -3.37 -15.13 10.92
C GLY A 399 -4.38 -14.76 9.85
N TRP A 400 -3.85 -14.40 8.69
CA TRP A 400 -4.62 -14.19 7.48
C TRP A 400 -3.93 -14.88 6.30
N LEU A 401 -4.70 -15.58 5.48
CA LEU A 401 -4.21 -16.34 4.35
C LEU A 401 -5.13 -16.11 3.15
N GLU A 402 -4.54 -15.74 2.02
CA GLU A 402 -5.13 -15.98 0.69
C GLU A 402 -4.33 -17.01 -0.10
N GLN A 403 -4.89 -18.21 -0.29
CA GLN A 403 -4.18 -19.34 -0.90
C GLN A 403 -3.94 -19.14 -2.40
N GLU A 404 -4.96 -18.71 -3.15
CA GLU A 404 -4.91 -18.58 -4.60
C GLU A 404 -4.04 -17.40 -5.04
N HIS A 405 -4.13 -16.27 -4.31
CA HIS A 405 -3.24 -15.14 -4.52
C HIS A 405 -1.81 -15.40 -4.00
N GLY A 406 -1.66 -16.27 -3.00
CA GLY A 406 -0.35 -16.63 -2.42
C GLY A 406 0.17 -15.55 -1.48
N ALA A 407 -0.72 -15.00 -0.65
CA ALA A 407 -0.38 -14.00 0.36
C ALA A 407 -0.76 -14.51 1.75
N VAL A 408 0.13 -14.31 2.73
CA VAL A 408 -0.08 -14.72 4.12
C VAL A 408 0.51 -13.69 5.07
N MET A 409 -0.13 -13.52 6.21
CA MET A 409 0.34 -12.72 7.32
C MET A 409 0.07 -13.45 8.63
N GLU A 410 1.00 -13.35 9.57
CA GLU A 410 0.77 -13.64 10.97
C GLU A 410 1.20 -12.46 11.82
N ARG A 411 0.34 -12.07 12.77
CA ARG A 411 0.56 -10.94 13.68
C ARG A 411 0.42 -11.38 15.14
N SER A 412 1.45 -11.13 15.93
CA SER A 412 1.42 -11.18 17.39
C SER A 412 1.49 -9.76 17.96
N GLN A 413 1.53 -9.65 19.29
CA GLN A 413 1.74 -8.37 19.95
C GLN A 413 3.14 -7.78 19.66
N GLU A 414 4.12 -8.64 19.42
CA GLU A 414 5.52 -8.27 19.24
C GLU A 414 5.97 -8.26 17.77
N ARG A 415 5.33 -9.06 16.89
CA ARG A 415 5.81 -9.28 15.51
C ARG A 415 4.69 -9.19 14.49
N ILE A 416 5.01 -8.55 13.38
CA ILE A 416 4.32 -8.72 12.10
C ILE A 416 5.23 -9.50 11.15
N ALA A 417 4.74 -10.63 10.65
CA ALA A 417 5.41 -11.39 9.59
C ALA A 417 4.45 -11.63 8.41
N SER A 418 4.93 -11.47 7.18
CA SER A 418 4.10 -11.72 5.99
C SER A 418 4.93 -12.17 4.80
N PHE A 419 4.29 -12.89 3.89
CA PHE A 419 4.87 -13.20 2.57
C PHE A 419 3.81 -13.08 1.49
N SER A 420 4.18 -12.51 0.34
CA SER A 420 3.31 -12.42 -0.83
C SER A 420 4.09 -12.81 -2.09
N TRP A 421 3.66 -13.90 -2.72
CA TRP A 421 4.24 -14.37 -3.99
C TRP A 421 3.89 -13.43 -5.15
N ARG A 422 2.66 -12.91 -5.16
CA ARG A 422 2.15 -11.92 -6.12
C ARG A 422 2.21 -10.51 -5.53
N ALA A 423 3.38 -10.14 -5.00
CA ALA A 423 3.64 -8.78 -4.57
C ALA A 423 4.04 -7.88 -5.74
N ARG A 424 3.92 -6.56 -5.56
CA ARG A 424 4.46 -5.58 -6.50
C ARG A 424 5.97 -5.79 -6.64
N GLY A 425 6.39 -6.31 -7.79
CA GLY A 425 7.80 -6.60 -8.08
C GLY A 425 8.21 -8.06 -7.91
N PHE A 426 7.32 -8.96 -7.46
CA PHE A 426 7.46 -10.44 -7.36
C PHE A 426 8.77 -11.00 -6.77
N PRO A 427 8.75 -11.77 -5.67
CA PRO A 427 7.84 -11.79 -4.53
C PRO A 427 8.32 -10.84 -3.42
N GLN A 428 7.74 -10.90 -2.22
CA GLN A 428 8.14 -10.09 -1.06
C GLN A 428 7.88 -10.83 0.27
N GLY A 429 8.80 -10.66 1.23
CA GLY A 429 8.62 -11.00 2.65
C GLY A 429 8.70 -9.80 3.57
N LEU A 430 8.22 -9.94 4.81
CA LEU A 430 8.34 -8.95 5.88
C LEU A 430 8.47 -9.66 7.24
N CYS A 431 9.32 -9.13 8.12
CA CYS A 431 9.40 -9.49 9.53
C CYS A 431 9.86 -8.25 10.31
N ILE A 432 8.99 -7.68 11.14
CA ILE A 432 9.26 -6.43 11.88
C ILE A 432 8.53 -6.43 13.22
N PRO A 433 8.97 -5.60 14.19
CA PRO A 433 8.19 -5.32 15.39
C PRO A 433 6.83 -4.71 15.05
N ALA A 434 5.80 -5.09 15.79
CA ALA A 434 4.43 -4.64 15.53
C ALA A 434 4.24 -3.11 15.69
N ASP A 435 5.07 -2.48 16.52
CA ASP A 435 5.06 -1.05 16.84
C ASP A 435 6.08 -0.20 16.05
N ARG A 436 6.81 -0.81 15.09
CA ARG A 436 7.89 -0.15 14.34
C ARG A 436 7.62 -0.08 12.84
N SER A 437 6.55 0.63 12.47
CA SER A 437 6.16 0.85 11.08
C SER A 437 7.27 1.54 10.25
N ASP A 438 8.17 2.28 10.90
CA ASP A 438 9.30 2.98 10.28
C ASP A 438 10.39 2.03 9.77
N LEU A 439 10.38 0.76 10.19
CA LEU A 439 11.26 -0.30 9.69
C LEU A 439 10.69 -1.00 8.44
N ALA A 440 9.45 -0.71 8.07
CA ALA A 440 8.76 -1.41 6.99
C ALA A 440 9.08 -0.81 5.61
N GLU A 441 9.80 -1.57 4.79
CA GLU A 441 9.79 -1.44 3.33
C GLU A 441 9.31 -2.77 2.72
N TRP A 442 8.77 -2.71 1.51
CA TRP A 442 8.05 -3.80 0.89
C TRP A 442 8.69 -4.30 -0.41
N PHE A 443 9.13 -3.40 -1.29
CA PHE A 443 9.47 -3.76 -2.66
C PHE A 443 10.64 -4.76 -2.74
N GLN A 444 10.33 -6.02 -3.07
CA GLN A 444 11.32 -7.11 -3.10
C GLN A 444 12.07 -7.28 -1.77
N ASN A 445 11.44 -6.94 -0.64
CA ASN A 445 12.04 -7.12 0.68
C ASN A 445 12.15 -8.61 1.04
N LEU A 446 13.22 -9.00 1.73
CA LEU A 446 13.55 -10.36 2.20
C LEU A 446 13.59 -11.45 1.12
N VAL A 447 13.76 -11.09 -0.15
CA VAL A 447 13.89 -12.02 -1.29
C VAL A 447 15.21 -11.78 -2.02
N PRO A 448 15.79 -12.78 -2.71
CA PRO A 448 17.08 -12.60 -3.38
C PRO A 448 16.96 -11.64 -4.58
N VAL A 449 18.07 -10.93 -4.83
CA VAL A 449 18.21 -10.02 -5.96
C VAL A 449 19.18 -10.62 -6.96
N VAL A 450 18.71 -10.81 -8.20
CA VAL A 450 19.53 -11.09 -9.37
C VAL A 450 18.99 -10.23 -10.50
N ARG A 451 19.84 -9.39 -11.09
CA ARG A 451 19.49 -8.55 -12.23
C ARG A 451 20.43 -8.80 -13.39
N PHE A 452 19.87 -8.90 -14.58
CA PHE A 452 20.62 -9.05 -15.82
C PHE A 452 20.85 -7.68 -16.48
N ILE A 453 21.83 -7.61 -17.38
CA ILE A 453 21.97 -6.45 -18.27
C ILE A 453 20.68 -6.29 -19.10
N GLY A 454 20.32 -5.06 -19.46
CA GLY A 454 19.06 -4.74 -20.14
C GLY A 454 17.88 -4.48 -19.21
N GLU A 455 17.91 -4.97 -17.97
CA GLU A 455 16.89 -4.59 -16.98
C GLU A 455 17.05 -3.13 -16.56
N LYS A 456 15.94 -2.38 -16.54
CA LYS A 456 15.88 -1.06 -15.92
C LYS A 456 15.31 -1.18 -14.52
N ASP A 457 15.76 -0.31 -13.62
CA ASP A 457 15.33 -0.36 -12.22
C ASP A 457 13.83 -0.01 -12.07
N GLU A 458 13.28 0.76 -13.02
CA GLU A 458 11.85 1.10 -13.11
C GLU A 458 10.96 -0.08 -13.54
N ASP A 459 11.55 -1.10 -14.20
CA ASP A 459 10.86 -2.30 -14.72
C ASP A 459 10.84 -3.45 -13.71
N ALA A 460 11.21 -3.19 -12.45
CA ALA A 460 11.37 -4.23 -11.45
C ALA A 460 10.04 -4.99 -11.21
N GLY A 461 10.05 -6.28 -11.56
CA GLY A 461 8.89 -7.17 -11.62
C GLY A 461 8.54 -7.67 -13.02
N CYS A 462 8.75 -6.86 -14.07
CA CYS A 462 8.42 -7.21 -15.46
C CYS A 462 9.28 -8.34 -16.03
N HIS A 463 10.48 -8.54 -15.46
CA HIS A 463 11.44 -9.58 -15.85
C HIS A 463 11.42 -10.78 -14.91
N ARG A 464 10.31 -10.98 -14.19
CA ARG A 464 10.12 -12.08 -13.24
C ARG A 464 8.78 -12.77 -13.53
N SER A 465 8.72 -14.07 -13.32
CA SER A 465 7.48 -14.86 -13.45
C SER A 465 7.40 -15.91 -12.36
N LEU A 466 6.25 -15.98 -11.67
CA LEU A 466 6.01 -16.98 -10.64
C LEU A 466 5.86 -18.36 -11.29
N LEU A 467 6.70 -19.33 -10.88
CA LEU A 467 6.62 -20.71 -11.37
C LEU A 467 5.65 -21.56 -10.55
N GLY A 468 5.60 -21.32 -9.24
CA GLY A 468 4.73 -22.05 -8.34
C GLY A 468 5.14 -21.86 -6.88
N TYR A 469 4.23 -22.18 -5.98
CA TYR A 469 4.46 -22.12 -4.54
C TYR A 469 3.54 -23.06 -3.78
N THR A 470 3.92 -23.30 -2.53
CA THR A 470 3.15 -23.94 -1.48
C THR A 470 3.11 -23.01 -0.28
N LEU A 471 2.02 -23.06 0.47
CA LEU A 471 1.77 -22.19 1.61
C LEU A 471 0.89 -22.95 2.60
N ASP A 472 1.38 -23.07 3.82
CA ASP A 472 0.69 -23.68 4.95
C ASP A 472 0.75 -22.78 6.19
N THR A 473 -0.29 -22.82 7.01
CA THR A 473 -0.37 -22.07 8.27
C THR A 473 -0.45 -23.02 9.47
N PHE A 474 0.00 -22.55 10.62
CA PHE A 474 -0.12 -23.24 11.91
C PHE A 474 -0.30 -22.19 13.01
N SER A 475 -0.64 -22.63 14.23
CA SER A 475 -0.86 -21.67 15.33
C SER A 475 0.42 -20.87 15.61
N GLY A 476 0.34 -19.54 15.49
CA GLY A 476 1.46 -18.63 15.73
C GLY A 476 2.38 -18.41 14.53
N GLY A 477 2.12 -19.02 13.37
CA GLY A 477 3.03 -18.92 12.24
C GLY A 477 2.57 -19.53 10.92
N PHE A 478 3.48 -19.51 9.95
CA PHE A 478 3.25 -20.04 8.62
C PHE A 478 4.57 -20.48 7.97
N VAL A 479 4.47 -21.30 6.93
CA VAL A 479 5.59 -21.67 6.07
C VAL A 479 5.16 -21.58 4.61
N THR A 480 6.05 -21.06 3.78
CA THR A 480 5.84 -20.96 2.34
C THR A 480 7.11 -21.33 1.60
N CYS A 481 6.96 -21.99 0.45
CA CYS A 481 8.06 -22.41 -0.39
C CYS A 481 7.67 -22.35 -1.85
N GLY A 482 8.53 -21.79 -2.69
CA GLY A 482 8.18 -21.56 -4.09
C GLY A 482 9.35 -21.07 -4.92
N SER A 483 9.07 -20.85 -6.20
CA SER A 483 10.09 -20.52 -7.19
C SER A 483 9.63 -19.42 -8.14
N VAL A 484 10.57 -18.55 -8.51
CA VAL A 484 10.37 -17.45 -9.46
C VAL A 484 11.43 -17.53 -10.54
N MET A 485 11.00 -17.50 -11.80
CA MET A 485 11.88 -17.31 -12.94
C MET A 485 12.34 -15.84 -12.99
N VAL A 486 13.63 -15.61 -13.18
CA VAL A 486 14.25 -14.28 -13.22
C VAL A 486 14.96 -14.09 -14.57
N GLY A 487 14.98 -12.86 -15.07
CA GLY A 487 15.53 -12.54 -16.39
C GLY A 487 14.59 -12.94 -17.53
N VAL A 488 13.29 -12.81 -17.31
CA VAL A 488 12.24 -13.07 -18.32
C VAL A 488 12.18 -11.91 -19.32
N ASN A 489 12.08 -12.21 -20.62
CA ASN A 489 11.89 -11.23 -21.69
C ASN A 489 12.85 -10.02 -21.67
N ILE A 490 14.14 -10.27 -21.42
CA ILE A 490 15.20 -9.27 -21.42
C ILE A 490 15.51 -8.85 -22.85
N GLN A 491 15.42 -7.54 -23.10
CA GLN A 491 15.87 -6.93 -24.35
C GLN A 491 17.18 -6.18 -24.09
N LEU A 492 18.15 -6.39 -24.97
CA LEU A 492 19.42 -5.68 -24.97
C LEU A 492 19.46 -4.74 -26.15
N ASP A 493 20.15 -3.61 -25.96
CA ASP A 493 20.44 -2.67 -27.04
C ASP A 493 21.14 -3.40 -28.20
N GLU A 494 20.90 -2.93 -29.43
CA GLU A 494 21.38 -3.55 -30.67
C GLU A 494 20.78 -4.94 -30.99
N GLY A 495 19.64 -5.28 -30.39
CA GLY A 495 18.70 -6.30 -30.91
C GLY A 495 18.80 -7.70 -30.31
N ALA A 496 19.58 -7.90 -29.25
CA ALA A 496 19.63 -9.20 -28.57
C ALA A 496 18.44 -9.38 -27.61
N PHE A 497 17.95 -10.62 -27.52
CA PHE A 497 16.84 -11.01 -26.64
C PHE A 497 17.22 -12.26 -25.85
N CYS A 498 16.92 -12.26 -24.55
CA CYS A 498 17.09 -13.41 -23.68
C CYS A 498 15.87 -13.56 -22.76
N THR A 499 15.57 -14.78 -22.34
CA THR A 499 14.51 -15.06 -21.37
C THR A 499 14.93 -16.22 -20.49
N ASP A 500 14.29 -16.36 -19.33
CA ASP A 500 14.39 -17.51 -18.45
C ASP A 500 15.84 -17.83 -18.05
N GLN A 501 16.49 -16.85 -17.41
CA GLN A 501 17.93 -16.84 -17.21
C GLN A 501 18.35 -17.50 -15.89
N ALA A 502 17.54 -17.39 -14.85
CA ALA A 502 17.79 -18.03 -13.55
C ALA A 502 16.48 -18.39 -12.83
N VAL A 503 16.54 -19.41 -11.98
CA VAL A 503 15.44 -19.79 -11.09
C VAL A 503 15.82 -19.44 -9.65
N SER A 504 14.97 -18.64 -9.01
CA SER A 504 15.08 -18.29 -7.60
C SER A 504 14.11 -19.13 -6.79
N HIS A 505 14.65 -19.98 -5.92
CA HIS A 505 13.91 -20.75 -4.95
C HIS A 505 13.98 -20.08 -3.58
N ILE A 506 12.83 -20.01 -2.89
CA ILE A 506 12.71 -19.35 -1.59
C ILE A 506 11.86 -20.25 -0.70
N ALA A 507 12.32 -20.47 0.54
CA ALA A 507 11.48 -20.94 1.62
C ALA A 507 11.51 -19.92 2.75
N PHE A 508 10.35 -19.56 3.29
CA PHE A 508 10.19 -18.54 4.30
C PHE A 508 9.21 -19.04 5.37
N ALA A 509 9.57 -18.91 6.64
CA ALA A 509 8.74 -19.36 7.74
C ALA A 509 8.72 -18.38 8.90
N ALA A 510 7.51 -18.00 9.33
CA ALA A 510 7.29 -17.33 10.61
C ALA A 510 7.11 -18.41 11.68
N LEU A 511 7.98 -18.43 12.68
CA LEU A 511 7.95 -19.41 13.77
C LEU A 511 6.84 -19.07 14.79
N PRO A 512 6.34 -20.06 15.54
CA PRO A 512 5.26 -19.86 16.51
C PRO A 512 5.71 -19.16 17.81
N ASP A 513 6.98 -18.75 17.88
CA ASP A 513 7.56 -18.07 19.04
C ASP A 513 7.19 -16.58 19.12
N GLY A 514 6.48 -16.04 18.13
CA GLY A 514 6.07 -14.62 18.09
C GLY A 514 7.20 -13.65 17.78
N HIS A 515 8.41 -14.12 17.43
CA HIS A 515 9.59 -13.26 17.24
C HIS A 515 10.36 -13.55 15.96
N THR A 516 10.47 -14.82 15.57
CA THR A 516 11.49 -15.25 14.62
C THR A 516 10.91 -15.60 13.26
N VAL A 517 11.56 -15.13 12.20
CA VAL A 517 11.39 -15.62 10.83
C VAL A 517 12.68 -16.32 10.40
N LEU A 518 12.56 -17.49 9.76
CA LEU A 518 13.64 -18.17 9.05
C LEU A 518 13.43 -18.07 7.54
N SER A 519 14.52 -17.92 6.80
CA SER A 519 14.48 -17.92 5.33
C SER A 519 15.66 -18.67 4.73
N LEU A 520 15.38 -19.39 3.66
CA LEU A 520 16.34 -20.06 2.78
C LEU A 520 16.18 -19.46 1.38
N GLN A 521 17.28 -19.02 0.77
CA GLN A 521 17.29 -18.52 -0.61
C GLN A 521 18.33 -19.28 -1.42
N TYR A 522 17.90 -19.85 -2.54
CA TYR A 522 18.73 -20.65 -3.43
C TYR A 522 18.47 -20.24 -4.88
N VAL A 523 19.47 -19.69 -5.57
CA VAL A 523 19.33 -19.19 -6.94
C VAL A 523 20.34 -19.84 -7.86
N MET A 524 19.85 -20.43 -8.94
CA MET A 524 20.64 -21.10 -9.95
C MET A 524 20.40 -20.47 -11.32
N ALA A 525 21.47 -20.21 -12.07
CA ALA A 525 21.34 -19.93 -13.50
C ALA A 525 20.76 -21.15 -14.23
N THR A 526 19.97 -20.92 -15.28
CA THR A 526 19.43 -22.03 -16.06
C THR A 526 20.55 -22.81 -16.76
N SER A 527 20.37 -24.12 -16.92
CA SER A 527 21.40 -25.03 -17.45
C SER A 527 21.63 -24.89 -18.96
N GLU A 528 20.83 -24.08 -19.64
CA GLU A 528 20.80 -24.01 -21.12
C GLU A 528 21.39 -22.70 -21.66
N ARG A 529 21.64 -21.70 -20.80
CA ARG A 529 21.88 -20.33 -21.25
C ARG A 529 23.07 -19.70 -20.53
N VAL A 530 23.82 -18.92 -21.30
CA VAL A 530 24.81 -17.99 -20.78
C VAL A 530 24.13 -16.65 -20.61
N CYS A 531 24.36 -15.98 -19.48
CA CYS A 531 23.77 -14.68 -19.20
C CYS A 531 24.80 -13.71 -18.62
N PHE A 532 24.48 -12.41 -18.66
CA PHE A 532 25.29 -11.38 -18.05
C PHE A 532 24.51 -10.76 -16.89
N ILE A 533 25.02 -10.98 -15.68
CA ILE A 533 24.46 -10.44 -14.45
C ILE A 533 25.09 -9.06 -14.21
N LYS A 534 24.28 -8.07 -13.83
CA LYS A 534 24.74 -6.74 -13.41
C LYS A 534 24.72 -6.54 -11.89
N GLU A 535 23.86 -7.29 -11.20
CA GLU A 535 23.66 -7.20 -9.76
C GLU A 535 23.23 -8.55 -9.19
N VAL A 536 23.85 -8.96 -8.07
CA VAL A 536 23.46 -10.17 -7.33
C VAL A 536 23.75 -10.02 -5.84
N HIS A 537 22.78 -10.40 -5.00
CA HIS A 537 22.94 -10.62 -3.56
C HIS A 537 21.81 -11.49 -3.00
N GLY A 538 22.16 -12.32 -2.02
CA GLY A 538 21.20 -12.99 -1.14
C GLY A 538 20.94 -12.14 0.10
N LEU A 539 19.85 -12.40 0.83
CA LEU A 539 19.32 -11.52 1.88
C LEU A 539 19.08 -10.09 1.35
N ASN A 540 17.85 -9.62 1.35
CA ASN A 540 17.56 -8.26 0.89
C ASN A 540 16.64 -7.58 1.90
N LEU A 541 17.15 -7.31 3.10
CA LEU A 541 16.37 -6.59 4.11
C LEU A 541 16.50 -5.08 3.85
N ILE A 542 15.42 -4.48 3.38
CA ILE A 542 15.35 -3.05 3.08
C ILE A 542 14.75 -2.32 4.29
N VAL A 543 15.48 -1.36 4.85
CA VAL A 543 15.08 -0.59 6.02
C VAL A 543 15.08 0.91 5.70
N PRO A 544 13.95 1.62 5.84
CA PRO A 544 13.90 3.06 5.63
C PRO A 544 14.79 3.84 6.62
N ASN A 545 15.47 4.90 6.14
CA ASN A 545 16.31 5.81 6.93
C ASN A 545 16.00 7.28 6.55
N ASP A 546 14.82 7.77 6.94
CA ASP A 546 14.27 9.05 6.45
C ASP A 546 13.69 9.87 7.62
N ILE A 547 12.88 10.90 7.33
CA ILE A 547 12.36 11.88 8.31
C ILE A 547 11.77 11.26 9.59
N PHE A 548 11.13 10.10 9.46
CA PHE A 548 10.44 9.42 10.56
C PHE A 548 11.34 8.77 11.61
N ASN A 549 12.63 8.64 11.31
CA ASN A 549 13.66 8.20 12.25
C ASN A 549 14.76 9.27 12.41
N GLY A 550 14.50 10.50 11.95
CA GLY A 550 15.48 11.59 12.01
C GLY A 550 16.67 11.39 11.06
N TYR A 551 16.50 10.63 9.97
CA TYR A 551 17.57 10.28 9.04
C TYR A 551 18.75 9.56 9.69
N SER A 552 18.50 8.82 10.77
CA SER A 552 19.53 8.11 11.51
C SER A 552 19.07 6.72 11.92
N ARG A 553 19.94 5.73 11.71
CA ARG A 553 19.77 4.35 12.18
C ARG A 553 20.98 3.93 12.99
N LYS A 554 20.75 3.36 14.18
CA LYS A 554 21.79 2.70 14.96
C LYS A 554 21.84 1.24 14.54
N MET A 555 23.03 0.74 14.23
CA MET A 555 23.24 -0.69 14.02
C MET A 555 24.38 -1.22 14.87
N ASP A 556 24.14 -2.32 15.56
CA ASP A 556 25.10 -3.01 16.40
C ASP A 556 25.47 -4.35 15.75
N GLY A 557 26.77 -4.67 15.72
CA GLY A 557 27.27 -5.95 15.23
C GLY A 557 28.53 -6.39 15.99
N ALA A 558 29.15 -7.49 15.56
CA ALA A 558 30.36 -8.02 16.19
C ALA A 558 31.54 -7.02 16.18
N ALA A 559 31.59 -6.13 15.20
CA ALA A 559 32.60 -5.07 15.09
C ALA A 559 32.30 -3.83 15.97
N GLY A 560 31.15 -3.79 16.63
CA GLY A 560 30.67 -2.67 17.46
C GLY A 560 29.46 -1.96 16.86
N THR A 561 29.18 -0.77 17.41
CA THR A 561 28.06 0.08 17.02
C THR A 561 28.44 1.06 15.92
N VAL A 562 27.57 1.22 14.92
CA VAL A 562 27.69 2.22 13.85
C VAL A 562 26.39 3.02 13.75
N MET A 563 26.52 4.34 13.56
CA MET A 563 25.41 5.23 13.25
C MET A 563 25.38 5.52 11.75
N PHE A 564 24.30 5.13 11.09
CA PHE A 564 24.06 5.39 9.68
C PHE A 564 23.17 6.61 9.50
N ASN A 565 23.76 7.73 9.09
CA ASN A 565 23.02 8.96 8.77
C ASN A 565 22.76 9.03 7.26
N SER A 566 21.52 9.31 6.86
CA SER A 566 21.14 9.51 5.45
C SER A 566 21.00 10.99 5.09
N PRO A 567 21.35 11.38 3.85
CA PRO A 567 22.07 10.57 2.86
C PRO A 567 23.55 10.34 3.23
N PRO A 568 24.18 9.23 2.81
CA PRO A 568 25.63 9.12 2.75
C PRO A 568 26.23 10.10 1.72
N ALA A 569 27.54 10.34 1.79
CA ALA A 569 28.23 11.24 0.87
C ALA A 569 28.28 10.72 -0.58
N SER A 570 28.28 9.40 -0.75
CA SER A 570 28.23 8.70 -2.03
C SER A 570 27.53 7.36 -1.86
N ASP A 571 27.17 6.71 -2.97
CA ASP A 571 26.76 5.32 -2.94
C ASP A 571 27.92 4.46 -2.42
N GLU A 572 27.61 3.55 -1.48
CA GLU A 572 28.62 2.75 -0.79
C GLU A 572 28.06 1.39 -0.36
N VAL A 573 28.94 0.43 -0.17
CA VAL A 573 28.65 -0.87 0.43
C VAL A 573 29.62 -1.05 1.59
N ILE A 574 29.08 -1.28 2.77
CA ILE A 574 29.86 -1.40 4.00
C ILE A 574 29.90 -2.86 4.41
N GLU A 575 31.10 -3.44 4.35
CA GLU A 575 31.38 -4.77 4.90
C GLU A 575 31.38 -4.68 6.43
N THR A 576 30.41 -5.33 7.09
CA THR A 576 30.30 -5.23 8.56
C THR A 576 31.25 -6.18 9.29
N GLY A 577 31.73 -7.22 8.60
CA GLY A 577 32.49 -8.33 9.21
C GLY A 577 31.69 -9.14 10.24
N SER A 578 30.38 -8.90 10.35
CA SER A 578 29.50 -9.52 11.36
C SER A 578 28.51 -10.48 10.70
N ASN A 579 28.26 -11.62 11.32
CA ASN A 579 27.18 -12.52 10.91
C ASN A 579 25.84 -12.15 11.55
N TRP A 580 25.81 -11.10 12.38
CA TRP A 580 24.57 -10.61 12.98
C TRP A 580 24.56 -9.09 13.04
N LEU A 581 23.37 -8.50 12.94
CA LEU A 581 23.15 -7.06 13.12
C LEU A 581 21.87 -6.84 13.91
N SER A 582 21.89 -5.93 14.87
CA SER A 582 20.70 -5.37 15.53
C SER A 582 20.49 -3.95 15.06
N ILE A 583 19.27 -3.61 14.66
CA ILE A 583 18.87 -2.30 14.12
C ILE A 583 17.97 -1.62 15.15
N ASP A 584 18.41 -0.45 15.62
CA ASP A 584 17.74 0.37 16.64
C ASP A 584 17.28 -0.40 17.89
N GLU A 585 18.05 -1.42 18.30
CA GLU A 585 17.71 -2.31 19.42
C GLU A 585 16.32 -2.95 19.31
N SER A 586 15.85 -3.18 18.07
CA SER A 586 14.47 -3.56 17.80
C SER A 586 14.30 -4.61 16.71
N LEU A 587 15.26 -4.72 15.78
CA LEU A 587 15.20 -5.68 14.69
C LEU A 587 16.56 -6.37 14.54
N GLY A 588 16.59 -7.66 14.83
CA GLY A 588 17.78 -8.51 14.69
C GLY A 588 17.82 -9.21 13.34
N VAL A 589 19.02 -9.40 12.80
CA VAL A 589 19.29 -10.21 11.61
C VAL A 589 20.47 -11.12 11.92
N VAL A 590 20.36 -12.40 11.60
CA VAL A 590 21.43 -13.40 11.82
C VAL A 590 21.63 -14.21 10.55
N SER A 591 22.86 -14.20 10.03
CA SER A 591 23.33 -15.04 8.93
C SER A 591 23.84 -16.39 9.46
N PHE A 592 23.34 -17.48 8.90
CA PHE A 592 23.84 -18.84 9.16
C PHE A 592 24.66 -19.40 7.98
N SER A 593 24.47 -18.85 6.78
CA SER A 593 25.29 -19.11 5.59
C SER A 593 25.24 -17.91 4.64
N GLY A 594 26.04 -17.92 3.56
CA GLY A 594 26.11 -16.80 2.61
C GLY A 594 27.21 -15.78 2.90
N GLY A 595 27.83 -15.85 4.08
CA GLY A 595 28.90 -14.95 4.51
C GLY A 595 28.43 -13.86 5.48
N PRO A 596 29.34 -12.96 5.88
CA PRO A 596 29.02 -11.81 6.71
C PRO A 596 27.99 -10.88 6.07
N LEU A 597 27.31 -10.11 6.90
CA LEU A 597 26.32 -9.12 6.48
C LEU A 597 27.02 -7.86 5.92
N GLU A 598 26.42 -7.28 4.91
CA GLU A 598 26.83 -6.03 4.26
C GLU A 598 25.69 -5.02 4.32
N VAL A 599 26.02 -3.72 4.28
CA VAL A 599 25.03 -2.64 4.23
C VAL A 599 25.25 -1.82 2.97
N GLU A 600 24.34 -1.94 1.98
CA GLU A 600 24.33 -1.08 0.79
C GLU A 600 23.54 0.21 1.07
N ARG A 601 24.15 1.33 0.71
CA ARG A 601 23.64 2.69 0.97
C ARG A 601 23.71 3.54 -0.30
N SER A 602 22.84 4.54 -0.41
CA SER A 602 22.88 5.48 -1.53
C SER A 602 22.66 6.90 -1.11
N ALA A 603 23.41 7.79 -1.76
CA ALA A 603 23.26 9.24 -1.60
C ALA A 603 21.92 9.75 -2.14
N GLN A 604 21.17 8.92 -2.87
CA GLN A 604 19.86 9.23 -3.42
C GLN A 604 18.76 8.38 -2.76
N ARG A 605 17.53 8.90 -2.79
CA ARG A 605 16.34 8.12 -2.43
C ARG A 605 16.09 7.02 -3.46
N ARG A 606 15.67 5.85 -2.99
CA ARG A 606 15.50 4.65 -3.84
C ARG A 606 14.20 3.88 -3.59
N ALA A 607 13.45 4.17 -2.52
CA ALA A 607 12.21 3.43 -2.25
C ALA A 607 11.10 3.75 -3.26
N GLY A 608 10.73 2.73 -4.04
CA GLY A 608 9.71 2.77 -5.08
C GLY A 608 10.13 3.56 -6.33
N VAL A 609 9.32 3.47 -7.38
CA VAL A 609 9.58 4.13 -8.69
C VAL A 609 9.74 5.65 -8.58
N TYR A 610 9.13 6.26 -7.57
CA TYR A 610 9.17 7.71 -7.35
C TYR A 610 10.24 8.15 -6.35
N LYS A 611 11.17 7.26 -5.95
CA LYS A 611 12.35 7.61 -5.14
C LYS A 611 11.99 8.42 -3.88
N SER A 612 11.12 7.86 -3.06
CA SER A 612 10.42 8.61 -2.01
C SER A 612 11.00 8.45 -0.60
N LEU A 613 11.95 7.54 -0.40
CA LEU A 613 12.66 7.34 0.88
C LEU A 613 14.12 7.02 0.63
N TYR A 614 14.98 7.45 1.56
CA TYR A 614 16.28 6.83 1.79
C TYR A 614 16.11 5.48 2.47
N THR A 615 16.95 4.51 2.09
CA THR A 615 16.90 3.14 2.59
C THR A 615 18.31 2.60 2.73
N GLU A 616 18.54 1.87 3.82
CA GLU A 616 19.69 1.00 3.98
C GLU A 616 19.26 -0.42 3.59
N VAL A 617 20.11 -1.14 2.86
CA VAL A 617 19.85 -2.54 2.45
C VAL A 617 20.85 -3.43 3.14
N ILE A 618 20.37 -4.30 4.02
CA ILE A 618 21.19 -5.34 4.66
C ILE A 618 21.15 -6.56 3.75
N CYS A 619 22.33 -6.96 3.27
CA CYS A 619 22.48 -8.02 2.27
C CYS A 619 23.71 -8.91 2.50
N GLN A 620 23.88 -9.91 1.64
CA GLN A 620 25.00 -10.85 1.64
C GLN A 620 25.53 -11.11 0.23
N GLY A 621 26.84 -11.04 0.08
CA GLY A 621 27.55 -11.40 -1.15
C GLY A 621 27.28 -10.42 -2.28
N HIS A 622 27.11 -9.13 -1.95
CA HIS A 622 26.72 -8.10 -2.89
C HIS A 622 27.75 -7.86 -3.99
N GLN A 623 27.32 -8.04 -5.23
CA GLN A 623 28.13 -7.79 -6.42
C GLN A 623 27.35 -6.92 -7.40
N LYS A 624 27.78 -5.67 -7.58
CA LYS A 624 27.21 -4.72 -8.55
C LYS A 624 28.18 -4.46 -9.70
N LYS A 625 28.51 -5.53 -10.43
CA LYS A 625 29.43 -5.51 -11.57
C LYS A 625 28.93 -6.46 -12.65
N VAL A 626 29.02 -6.01 -13.90
CA VAL A 626 28.72 -6.87 -15.05
C VAL A 626 29.69 -8.04 -15.09
N ARG A 627 29.16 -9.25 -15.06
CA ARG A 627 29.94 -10.49 -15.23
C ARG A 627 29.18 -11.52 -16.06
N LEU A 628 29.95 -12.36 -16.73
CA LEU A 628 29.43 -13.57 -17.37
C LEU A 628 29.00 -14.56 -16.30
N CYS A 629 27.85 -15.20 -16.51
CA CYS A 629 27.32 -16.28 -15.70
C CYS A 629 27.21 -17.53 -16.56
N GLN A 630 27.78 -18.64 -16.08
CA GLN A 630 27.76 -19.92 -16.79
C GLN A 630 26.42 -20.64 -16.61
N PRO A 631 26.03 -21.52 -17.56
CA PRO A 631 24.83 -22.32 -17.41
C PRO A 631 24.92 -23.21 -16.16
N GLY A 632 23.86 -23.24 -15.35
CA GLY A 632 23.83 -24.03 -14.11
C GLY A 632 24.75 -23.50 -12.99
N GLU A 633 25.26 -22.27 -13.10
CA GLU A 633 26.03 -21.63 -12.02
C GLU A 633 25.16 -21.37 -10.79
N LEU A 634 25.70 -21.68 -9.60
CA LEU A 634 25.10 -21.30 -8.32
C LEU A 634 25.37 -19.82 -8.05
N LEU A 635 24.30 -19.04 -7.94
CA LEU A 635 24.36 -17.60 -7.74
C LEU A 635 24.21 -17.21 -6.27
N ILE A 636 23.27 -17.84 -5.56
CA ILE A 636 22.94 -17.53 -4.17
C ILE A 636 22.62 -18.84 -3.44
N ASP A 637 23.17 -19.03 -2.24
CA ASP A 637 22.83 -20.10 -1.30
C ASP A 637 22.95 -19.56 0.13
N THR A 638 21.84 -19.06 0.68
CA THR A 638 21.84 -18.34 1.96
C THR A 638 20.73 -18.82 2.89
N ALA A 639 21.04 -18.79 4.18
CA ALA A 639 20.14 -19.12 5.27
C ALA A 639 20.30 -18.06 6.36
N PHE A 640 19.18 -17.48 6.79
CA PHE A 640 19.19 -16.40 7.78
C PHE A 640 17.93 -16.39 8.64
N ALA A 641 18.02 -15.69 9.78
CA ALA A 641 16.90 -15.32 10.63
C ALA A 641 16.70 -13.80 10.66
N VAL A 642 15.45 -13.38 10.80
CA VAL A 642 15.05 -12.01 11.18
C VAL A 642 14.23 -12.07 12.46
N LEU A 643 14.57 -11.23 13.44
CA LEU A 643 14.06 -11.26 14.80
C LEU A 643 13.36 -9.94 15.12
N ALA A 644 12.04 -9.96 15.26
CA ALA A 644 11.28 -8.80 15.70
C ALA A 644 11.40 -8.61 17.22
N GLY A 645 11.67 -7.37 17.65
CA GLY A 645 11.80 -6.99 19.05
C GLY A 645 13.13 -7.42 19.69
N ALA A 646 14.16 -7.69 18.89
CA ALA A 646 15.45 -8.16 19.38
C ALA A 646 16.48 -7.02 19.45
N ASP A 647 17.09 -6.87 20.63
CA ASP A 647 18.22 -5.98 20.85
C ASP A 647 19.55 -6.62 20.43
N ALA A 648 20.66 -5.88 20.57
CA ALA A 648 22.00 -6.36 20.21
C ALA A 648 22.41 -7.61 20.99
N ALA A 649 22.11 -7.67 22.29
CA ALA A 649 22.47 -8.80 23.14
C ALA A 649 21.70 -10.07 22.74
N THR A 650 20.39 -9.93 22.51
CA THR A 650 19.49 -11.00 22.08
C THR A 650 19.89 -11.51 20.70
N THR A 651 20.16 -10.60 19.77
CA THR A 651 20.56 -10.94 18.40
C THR A 651 21.91 -11.67 18.38
N ALA A 652 22.90 -11.18 19.13
CA ALA A 652 24.22 -11.80 19.23
C ALA A 652 24.18 -13.19 19.89
N ALA A 653 23.23 -13.44 20.78
CA ALA A 653 23.10 -14.67 21.54
C ALA A 653 22.34 -15.79 20.79
N VAL A 654 21.80 -15.51 19.60
CA VAL A 654 21.03 -16.49 18.84
C VAL A 654 21.88 -17.71 18.49
N SER A 655 21.38 -18.88 18.89
CA SER A 655 21.97 -20.18 18.55
C SER A 655 21.22 -20.77 17.36
N GLY A 656 21.95 -21.15 16.32
CA GLY A 656 21.40 -21.77 15.12
C GLY A 656 22.48 -22.17 14.14
N GLY A 657 22.07 -22.78 13.03
CA GLY A 657 23.01 -23.19 11.99
C GLY A 657 22.33 -23.89 10.82
N VAL A 658 23.10 -24.12 9.75
CA VAL A 658 22.64 -24.87 8.59
C VAL A 658 22.55 -26.37 8.86
N LEU A 659 21.58 -27.02 8.22
CA LEU A 659 21.42 -28.47 8.18
C LEU A 659 21.95 -28.99 6.84
N ASN A 660 22.83 -29.99 6.89
CA ASN A 660 23.42 -30.61 5.72
C ASN A 660 22.66 -31.88 5.34
N PHE A 661 22.33 -32.02 4.06
CA PHE A 661 21.65 -33.19 3.51
C PHE A 661 22.49 -33.80 2.39
N SER A 662 22.46 -35.12 2.26
CA SER A 662 23.13 -35.85 1.17
C SER A 662 22.43 -35.66 -0.18
N ALA A 663 21.12 -35.38 -0.17
CA ALA A 663 20.35 -35.11 -1.37
C ALA A 663 20.63 -33.68 -1.89
N GLY A 664 21.12 -33.60 -3.13
CA GLY A 664 21.32 -32.31 -3.81
C GLY A 664 20.01 -31.54 -3.95
N GLY A 665 20.02 -30.24 -3.62
CA GLY A 665 18.85 -29.36 -3.68
C GLY A 665 17.98 -29.32 -2.42
N VAL A 666 18.26 -30.12 -1.40
CA VAL A 666 17.64 -29.95 -0.08
C VAL A 666 18.46 -28.95 0.74
N ARG A 667 17.79 -28.00 1.40
CA ARG A 667 18.38 -27.01 2.29
C ARG A 667 17.64 -27.00 3.60
N GLY A 668 18.35 -26.72 4.69
CA GLY A 668 17.72 -26.54 5.98
C GLY A 668 18.51 -25.64 6.90
N VAL A 669 17.81 -25.06 7.86
CA VAL A 669 18.37 -24.20 8.90
C VAL A 669 17.60 -24.44 10.18
N TRP A 670 18.31 -24.43 11.31
CA TRP A 670 17.70 -24.52 12.63
C TRP A 670 18.08 -23.34 13.50
N VAL A 671 17.21 -23.02 14.46
CA VAL A 671 17.41 -21.94 15.44
C VAL A 671 16.78 -22.33 16.78
N GLU A 672 17.36 -21.88 17.89
CA GLU A 672 16.66 -21.80 19.16
C GLU A 672 15.77 -20.54 19.16
N GLY A 673 14.45 -20.74 19.16
CA GLY A 673 13.47 -19.66 19.16
C GLY A 673 13.43 -18.90 20.49
N HIS A 674 12.67 -17.80 20.50
CA HIS A 674 12.55 -16.95 21.69
C HIS A 674 11.96 -17.71 22.89
N ASP A 675 11.08 -18.68 22.63
CA ASP A 675 10.47 -19.57 23.62
C ASP A 675 11.38 -20.72 24.10
N LYS A 676 12.67 -20.69 23.74
CA LYS A 676 13.71 -21.69 24.06
C LYS A 676 13.49 -23.06 23.43
N ARG A 677 12.58 -23.19 22.46
CA ARG A 677 12.44 -24.41 21.66
C ARG A 677 13.31 -24.34 20.43
N ARG A 678 13.79 -25.50 19.96
CA ARG A 678 14.47 -25.57 18.66
C ARG A 678 13.46 -25.76 17.55
N TYR A 679 13.63 -24.97 16.50
CA TYR A 679 12.88 -25.05 15.26
C TYR A 679 13.84 -25.30 14.11
N ALA A 680 13.40 -26.06 13.11
CA ALA A 680 14.10 -26.19 11.85
C ALA A 680 13.16 -25.94 10.68
N LEU A 681 13.62 -25.13 9.72
CA LEU A 681 13.01 -24.98 8.40
C LEU A 681 13.79 -25.85 7.42
N VAL A 682 13.11 -26.75 6.73
CA VAL A 682 13.69 -27.64 5.71
C VAL A 682 12.92 -27.46 4.42
N ALA A 683 13.61 -27.26 3.31
CA ALA A 683 13.03 -27.04 1.99
C ALA A 683 13.66 -27.96 0.94
N ASN A 684 12.83 -28.47 0.04
CA ASN A 684 13.26 -29.28 -1.11
C ASN A 684 13.15 -28.46 -2.40
N PHE A 685 14.28 -27.98 -2.90
CA PHE A 685 14.38 -27.26 -4.18
C PHE A 685 14.75 -28.18 -5.35
N SER A 686 14.84 -29.49 -5.12
CA SER A 686 15.07 -30.47 -6.19
C SER A 686 13.76 -30.82 -6.92
N ALA A 687 13.88 -31.55 -8.03
CA ALA A 687 12.73 -31.98 -8.85
C ALA A 687 11.99 -33.20 -8.29
N GLU A 688 12.59 -33.93 -7.35
CA GLU A 688 12.07 -35.21 -6.85
C GLU A 688 11.72 -35.13 -5.37
N GLY A 689 10.81 -35.99 -4.93
CA GLY A 689 10.51 -36.12 -3.50
C GLY A 689 11.69 -36.69 -2.71
N VAL A 690 11.98 -36.12 -1.54
CA VAL A 690 13.11 -36.56 -0.70
C VAL A 690 12.63 -36.88 0.72
N GLY A 691 13.05 -38.04 1.23
CA GLY A 691 12.89 -38.39 2.65
C GLY A 691 13.99 -37.77 3.50
N VAL A 692 13.61 -37.10 4.58
CA VAL A 692 14.53 -36.44 5.53
C VAL A 692 14.17 -36.80 6.97
N GLU A 693 15.17 -36.75 7.83
CA GLU A 693 15.02 -36.88 9.29
C GLU A 693 15.64 -35.65 9.95
N VAL A 694 14.82 -34.88 10.67
CA VAL A 694 15.25 -33.62 11.30
C VAL A 694 14.60 -33.50 12.67
N LEU A 695 15.41 -33.23 13.70
CA LEU A 695 14.96 -33.15 15.10
C LEU A 695 14.13 -34.39 15.55
N GLY A 696 14.51 -35.57 15.06
CA GLY A 696 13.83 -36.84 15.37
C GLY A 696 12.53 -37.09 14.60
N ASP A 697 12.06 -36.14 13.77
CA ASP A 697 10.89 -36.33 12.91
C ASP A 697 11.31 -36.82 11.51
N LYS A 698 10.67 -37.90 11.03
CA LYS A 698 10.91 -38.51 9.72
C LYS A 698 9.75 -38.19 8.78
N PHE A 699 10.06 -37.57 7.65
CA PHE A 699 9.05 -37.16 6.69
C PHE A 699 9.59 -37.07 5.27
N THR A 700 8.66 -36.98 4.31
CA THR A 700 8.97 -36.77 2.90
C THR A 700 8.55 -35.36 2.49
N LEU A 701 9.43 -34.65 1.81
CA LEU A 701 9.15 -33.37 1.16
C LEU A 701 9.03 -33.59 -0.34
N ALA A 702 7.88 -33.23 -0.93
CA ALA A 702 7.78 -33.14 -2.37
C ALA A 702 8.63 -31.97 -2.92
N ALA A 703 8.85 -31.96 -4.24
CA ALA A 703 9.52 -30.86 -4.91
C ALA A 703 8.80 -29.53 -4.65
N GLY A 704 9.54 -28.48 -4.29
CA GLY A 704 9.00 -27.15 -4.01
C GLY A 704 8.26 -27.01 -2.68
N GLN A 705 8.35 -28.00 -1.78
CA GLN A 705 7.79 -27.91 -0.43
C GLN A 705 8.83 -27.52 0.61
N ALA A 706 8.34 -26.87 1.67
CA ALA A 706 9.09 -26.69 2.90
C ALA A 706 8.24 -27.06 4.11
N ARG A 707 8.91 -27.39 5.22
CA ARG A 707 8.27 -27.73 6.49
C ARG A 707 9.04 -27.12 7.64
N VAL A 708 8.30 -26.65 8.64
CA VAL A 708 8.83 -26.31 9.97
C VAL A 708 8.64 -27.52 10.89
N VAL A 709 9.71 -27.90 11.58
CA VAL A 709 9.69 -28.93 12.62
C VAL A 709 10.24 -28.38 13.92
N SER A 710 9.77 -28.88 15.06
CA SER A 710 10.24 -28.49 16.38
C SER A 710 10.51 -29.72 17.24
N GLY A 711 11.57 -29.70 18.06
CA GLY A 711 11.92 -30.83 18.93
C GLY A 711 13.10 -30.53 19.86
N GLU A 712 13.46 -31.49 20.73
CA GLU A 712 14.67 -31.44 21.56
C GLU A 712 15.88 -32.03 20.80
N LEU A 713 17.11 -31.58 21.10
CA LEU A 713 18.30 -32.30 20.61
C LEU A 713 18.40 -33.63 21.37
N SER A 714 18.46 -34.75 20.64
CA SER A 714 19.24 -35.87 21.14
C SER A 714 20.69 -35.39 21.20
N VAL A 715 21.25 -35.34 22.39
CA VAL A 715 22.68 -35.07 22.63
C VAL A 715 23.45 -36.29 22.12
N GLU A 716 23.59 -36.42 20.80
CA GLU A 716 24.52 -37.32 20.08
C GLU A 716 24.16 -37.27 18.58
N ASN A 717 24.88 -36.44 17.82
CA ASN A 717 25.37 -36.70 16.47
C ASN A 717 26.32 -35.59 16.01
#